data_AF-A0A2E9VR19-F1
#
_entry.id   AF-A0A2E9VR19-F1
#
_cell.length_a   1.000
_cell.length_b   1.000
_cell.length_c   1.000
_cell.angle_alpha   90.00
_cell.angle_beta   90.00
_cell.angle_gamma   90.00
#
_symmetry.space_group_name_H-M   'P 1'
#
loop_
_entity.id
_entity.type
_entity.pdbx_description
1 polymer ?
#
loop_
_entity_poly.entity_id
_entity_poly.type
_entity_poly.pdbx_seq_one_letter_code
_entity_poly.pdbx_strand_id
1 'polypeptide(L)'
;MWLSQFFIHPWMAAGGLALISIPIIIHLLNRMRYRTVRFAAMEFLLQSEQQNRRRLLFEQLLLLLLRILIVLAIVALFARLLLDPSQLALLEKPETHHLVVLDDSGSMRDRWGDTTAFDEALETLKRLASDLASQGGNHSLTLLQTSQPDRSATSLTRRRIDLSLVGELEDKLETMQQECGYGLATWTEVFPAIQRQLAVDKNAFQIVHVLSDFRASEWGNSPTLKADLEALKDEQTIVNLVPTVPARHNNLAVTKFTGTLHTAAVKVPLQLTVDISNYGEAVVENVPVRVLIDDEPIPQSISIPQINAGESVQETFEVSIASAGEHVISVQISPDAIAADNTRYLTIDIPERQRILIADGSEQTREADYVADALAADPQITGFEAIVIRPDSIRDQDLSTYAAVYLLNIDRLAPDVLKSLEDYVAAGGGIAWFMGDRVDSSFYNDLASRESEEETEENPTDKSAEETSTNQAESLFPISIAASPVNLLRADDTNPGADLELNDNPIFEILNAADGLLALFVNIYQHVPLAEGFEIPKSVKVIGRLRDQSPLFLESRFGEGRVFISLTSAGPVNNTDENRWHNWPFDMNAPGFTVFHLELAKSIANRMRTREPKLVNEPINIVIDPAVSYPEVRFNPPAEGGLSPTSITATVPKSTEKSPKETPDGEAQKLVAEYVDTKLPGVYRIVTEDLARESTTTLTAFNVPVSESEVEITTPEEFRRELAGVEGIIVQDFGSLEGLARDDPGRELRLLLLLILVLLFAGEQWLAYRLGFHSRDTVSSRGFTSRMPSGRQFVPGDQRSSSPAAKGVAS
;
A
#
# COMPACT_ATOMS: atom_id res chain seq x y z
N MET A 1 0.72 -59.53 -2.76
CA MET A 1 0.83 -58.28 -1.99
C MET A 1 1.63 -57.20 -2.73
N TRP A 2 2.77 -57.49 -3.38
CA TRP A 2 3.53 -56.47 -4.12
C TRP A 2 2.79 -55.81 -5.30
N LEU A 3 1.87 -56.51 -5.99
CA LEU A 3 1.12 -55.93 -7.11
C LEU A 3 0.03 -54.93 -6.69
N SER A 4 -0.47 -54.94 -5.44
CA SER A 4 -1.61 -54.08 -5.06
C SER A 4 -1.26 -52.60 -4.97
N GLN A 5 0.02 -52.26 -4.82
CA GLN A 5 0.48 -50.87 -4.74
C GLN A 5 0.41 -50.13 -6.08
N PHE A 6 0.30 -50.85 -7.21
CA PHE A 6 0.27 -50.27 -8.56
C PHE A 6 -1.15 -50.07 -9.11
N PHE A 7 -2.21 -50.46 -8.38
CA PHE A 7 -3.58 -50.42 -8.88
C PHE A 7 -4.53 -49.82 -7.84
N ILE A 8 -5.39 -48.89 -8.27
CA ILE A 8 -6.43 -48.29 -7.41
C ILE A 8 -7.47 -49.34 -6.97
N HIS A 9 -7.71 -50.36 -7.79
CA HIS A 9 -8.62 -51.46 -7.47
C HIS A 9 -7.90 -52.83 -7.51
N PRO A 10 -7.15 -53.20 -6.46
CA PRO A 10 -6.32 -54.40 -6.43
C PRO A 10 -7.10 -55.72 -6.62
N TRP A 11 -8.35 -55.75 -6.16
CA TRP A 11 -9.22 -56.92 -6.29
C TRP A 11 -9.63 -57.18 -7.75
N MET A 12 -9.76 -56.14 -8.57
CA MET A 12 -10.03 -56.26 -10.00
C MET A 12 -8.81 -56.79 -10.75
N ALA A 13 -7.61 -56.35 -10.38
CA ALA A 13 -6.36 -56.88 -10.93
C ALA A 13 -6.18 -58.38 -10.63
N ALA A 14 -6.52 -58.81 -9.41
CA ALA A 14 -6.51 -60.23 -9.03
C ALA A 14 -7.53 -61.06 -9.85
N GLY A 15 -8.75 -60.53 -10.07
CA GLY A 15 -9.74 -61.15 -10.95
C GLY A 15 -9.29 -61.23 -12.42
N GLY A 16 -8.51 -60.24 -12.88
CA GLY A 16 -7.95 -60.21 -14.23
C GLY A 16 -7.00 -61.37 -14.56
N LEU A 17 -6.29 -61.93 -13.57
CA LEU A 17 -5.44 -63.11 -13.78
C LEU A 17 -6.25 -64.35 -14.22
N ALA A 18 -7.49 -64.48 -13.76
CA ALA A 18 -8.39 -65.54 -14.21
C ALA A 18 -8.80 -65.33 -15.67
N LEU A 19 -9.02 -64.09 -16.11
CA LEU A 19 -9.35 -63.75 -17.49
C LEU A 19 -8.19 -64.01 -18.46
N ILE A 20 -6.95 -63.73 -18.05
CA ILE A 20 -5.74 -64.01 -18.84
C ILE A 20 -5.58 -65.52 -19.12
N SER A 21 -6.11 -66.36 -18.24
CA SER A 21 -6.06 -67.83 -18.40
C SER A 21 -6.98 -68.32 -19.53
N ILE A 22 -8.03 -67.57 -19.90
CA ILE A 22 -9.05 -68.00 -20.87
C ILE A 22 -8.45 -68.23 -22.28
N PRO A 23 -7.71 -67.28 -22.90
CA PRO A 23 -7.09 -67.51 -24.21
C PRO A 23 -6.12 -68.69 -24.23
N ILE A 24 -5.38 -68.90 -23.13
CA ILE A 24 -4.41 -69.99 -22.97
C ILE A 24 -5.13 -71.34 -22.96
N ILE A 25 -6.20 -71.45 -22.15
CA ILE A 25 -7.03 -72.66 -22.05
C ILE A 25 -7.70 -72.96 -23.39
N ILE A 26 -8.29 -71.95 -24.05
CA ILE A 26 -8.91 -72.10 -25.38
C ILE A 26 -7.87 -72.58 -26.41
N HIS A 27 -6.66 -72.03 -26.40
CA HIS A 27 -5.59 -72.44 -27.31
C HIS A 27 -5.19 -73.90 -27.09
N LEU A 28 -5.01 -74.32 -25.83
CA LEU A 28 -4.70 -75.71 -25.47
C LEU A 28 -5.82 -76.68 -25.88
N LEU A 29 -7.08 -76.32 -25.66
CA LEU A 29 -8.24 -77.13 -26.07
C LEU A 29 -8.37 -77.24 -27.59
N ASN A 30 -8.10 -76.16 -28.33
CA ASN A 30 -8.24 -76.16 -29.79
C ASN A 30 -7.10 -76.94 -30.48
N ARG A 31 -5.93 -77.04 -29.85
CA ARG A 31 -4.82 -77.91 -30.30
C ARG A 31 -5.20 -79.41 -30.31
N MET A 32 -6.23 -79.81 -29.58
CA MET A 32 -6.67 -81.21 -29.49
C MET A 32 -7.68 -81.65 -30.56
N ARG A 33 -8.17 -80.72 -31.41
CA ARG A 33 -9.08 -81.06 -32.51
C ARG A 33 -8.31 -81.28 -33.82
N TYR A 34 -7.65 -82.43 -33.95
CA TYR A 34 -7.16 -82.87 -35.25
C TYR A 34 -8.33 -83.27 -36.14
N ARG A 35 -8.60 -82.48 -37.18
CA ARG A 35 -9.58 -82.83 -38.21
C ARG A 35 -8.91 -83.75 -39.22
N THR A 36 -9.15 -85.05 -39.11
CA THR A 36 -8.65 -86.03 -40.10
C THR A 36 -9.41 -85.87 -41.41
N VAL A 37 -8.74 -85.40 -42.45
CA VAL A 37 -9.25 -85.44 -43.83
C VAL A 37 -8.62 -86.65 -44.52
N ARG A 38 -9.46 -87.53 -45.06
CA ARG A 38 -9.01 -88.72 -45.78
C ARG A 38 -8.74 -88.31 -47.23
N PHE A 39 -7.46 -88.21 -47.63
CA PHE A 39 -7.06 -87.90 -49.00
C PHE A 39 -6.04 -88.94 -49.49
N ALA A 40 -6.21 -89.39 -50.74
CA ALA A 40 -5.58 -90.63 -51.24
C ALA A 40 -4.23 -90.44 -51.96
N ALA A 41 -3.58 -89.28 -51.89
CA ALA A 41 -2.25 -89.07 -52.49
C ALA A 41 -1.37 -88.16 -51.59
N MET A 42 -0.52 -88.78 -50.75
CA MET A 42 0.24 -88.13 -49.67
C MET A 42 1.67 -87.73 -50.06
N GLU A 43 2.23 -88.31 -51.12
CA GLU A 43 3.69 -88.30 -51.34
C GLU A 43 4.29 -87.00 -51.87
N PHE A 44 3.47 -86.00 -52.27
CA PHE A 44 3.97 -84.67 -52.70
C PHE A 44 3.77 -83.54 -51.67
N LEU A 45 3.11 -83.79 -50.52
CA LEU A 45 2.86 -82.77 -49.48
C LEU A 45 3.89 -82.77 -48.34
N LEU A 46 4.59 -83.89 -48.11
CA LEU A 46 5.51 -84.05 -46.99
C LEU A 46 6.80 -83.21 -47.11
N GLN A 47 7.21 -82.84 -48.33
CA GLN A 47 8.39 -81.99 -48.53
C GLN A 47 8.10 -80.49 -48.35
N SER A 48 6.83 -80.07 -48.35
CA SER A 48 6.39 -78.68 -48.12
C SER A 48 5.90 -78.42 -46.68
N GLU A 49 5.44 -79.44 -45.95
CA GLU A 49 4.91 -79.27 -44.58
C GLU A 49 6.00 -79.09 -43.51
N GLN A 50 7.19 -79.70 -43.66
CA GLN A 50 8.23 -79.61 -42.62
C GLN A 50 8.84 -78.21 -42.48
N GLN A 51 8.87 -77.40 -43.55
CA GLN A 51 9.35 -76.02 -43.48
C GLN A 51 8.29 -75.05 -42.95
N ASN A 52 7.00 -75.26 -43.25
CA ASN A 52 5.94 -74.33 -42.83
C ASN A 52 5.39 -74.59 -41.42
N ARG A 53 5.59 -75.79 -40.86
CA ARG A 53 5.11 -76.12 -39.50
C ARG A 53 5.72 -75.22 -38.42
N ARG A 54 7.02 -74.88 -38.52
CA ARG A 54 7.67 -73.96 -37.56
C ARG A 54 7.07 -72.56 -37.67
N ARG A 55 6.89 -72.05 -38.90
CA ARG A 55 6.32 -70.73 -39.15
C ARG A 55 4.88 -70.61 -38.65
N LEU A 56 4.04 -71.61 -38.93
CA LEU A 56 2.65 -71.64 -38.45
C LEU A 56 2.57 -71.72 -36.92
N LEU A 57 3.48 -72.46 -36.26
CA LEU A 57 3.55 -72.49 -34.79
C LEU A 57 3.97 -71.14 -34.21
N PHE A 58 4.94 -70.44 -34.83
CA PHE A 58 5.34 -69.09 -34.42
C PHE A 58 4.22 -68.07 -34.62
N GLU A 59 3.53 -68.11 -35.76
CA GLU A 59 2.42 -67.22 -36.08
C GLU A 59 1.21 -67.46 -35.15
N GLN A 60 0.91 -68.71 -34.79
CA GLN A 60 -0.10 -69.05 -33.79
C GLN A 60 0.28 -68.65 -32.36
N LEU A 61 1.56 -68.79 -32.00
CA LEU A 61 2.06 -68.34 -30.70
C LEU A 61 2.01 -66.81 -30.59
N LEU A 62 2.32 -66.09 -31.68
CA LEU A 62 2.22 -64.64 -31.74
C LEU A 62 0.76 -64.16 -31.60
N LEU A 63 -0.19 -64.82 -32.26
CA LEU A 63 -1.62 -64.55 -32.06
C LEU A 63 -2.06 -64.79 -30.62
N LEU A 64 -1.59 -65.88 -29.99
CA LEU A 64 -1.89 -66.18 -28.60
C LEU A 64 -1.32 -65.10 -27.65
N LEU A 65 -0.07 -64.72 -27.85
CA LEU A 65 0.61 -63.68 -27.08
C LEU A 65 -0.16 -62.36 -27.17
N LEU A 66 -0.59 -62.00 -28.37
CA LEU A 66 -1.28 -60.74 -28.59
C LEU A 66 -2.69 -60.73 -27.96
N ARG A 67 -3.40 -61.88 -27.96
CA ARG A 67 -4.66 -62.03 -27.20
C ARG A 67 -4.46 -61.91 -25.69
N ILE A 68 -3.36 -62.44 -25.16
CA ILE A 68 -2.99 -62.28 -23.75
C ILE A 68 -2.70 -60.81 -23.44
N LEU A 69 -1.95 -60.12 -24.31
CA LEU A 69 -1.66 -58.68 -24.16
C LEU A 69 -2.91 -57.81 -24.20
N ILE A 70 -3.89 -58.11 -25.05
CA ILE A 70 -5.18 -57.40 -25.09
C ILE A 70 -5.91 -57.53 -23.75
N VAL A 71 -6.03 -58.76 -23.23
CA VAL A 71 -6.70 -58.99 -21.94
C VAL A 71 -5.94 -58.30 -20.80
N LEU A 72 -4.61 -58.35 -20.82
CA LEU A 72 -3.77 -57.68 -19.83
C LEU A 72 -3.94 -56.15 -19.88
N ALA A 73 -3.98 -55.56 -21.08
CA ALA A 73 -4.22 -54.12 -21.26
C ALA A 73 -5.63 -53.70 -20.79
N ILE A 74 -6.66 -54.51 -21.06
CA ILE A 74 -8.03 -54.27 -20.57
C ILE A 74 -8.08 -54.34 -19.04
N VAL A 75 -7.45 -55.36 -18.44
CA VAL A 75 -7.38 -55.48 -16.98
C VAL A 75 -6.63 -54.29 -16.38
N ALA A 76 -5.52 -53.87 -16.96
CA ALA A 76 -4.77 -52.68 -16.50
C ALA A 76 -5.60 -51.38 -16.63
N LEU A 77 -6.43 -51.25 -17.66
CA LEU A 77 -7.32 -50.11 -17.86
C LEU A 77 -8.44 -50.06 -16.81
N PHE A 78 -9.09 -51.19 -16.54
CA PHE A 78 -10.18 -51.27 -15.56
C PHE A 78 -9.71 -51.27 -14.10
N ALA A 79 -8.54 -51.86 -13.81
CA ALA A 79 -7.94 -51.83 -12.49
C ALA A 79 -7.24 -50.49 -12.17
N ARG A 80 -7.21 -49.54 -13.12
CA ARG A 80 -6.54 -48.25 -13.06
C ARG A 80 -5.08 -48.38 -12.59
N LEU A 81 -4.23 -48.85 -13.49
CA LEU A 81 -2.77 -48.96 -13.28
C LEU A 81 -2.15 -47.56 -13.09
N LEU A 82 -1.56 -47.34 -11.93
CA LEU A 82 -0.73 -46.20 -11.56
C LEU A 82 0.74 -46.62 -11.72
N LEU A 83 1.50 -45.87 -12.52
CA LEU A 83 2.93 -46.07 -12.68
C LEU A 83 3.65 -44.75 -12.43
N ASP A 84 4.69 -44.79 -11.61
CA ASP A 84 5.52 -43.62 -11.35
C ASP A 84 6.23 -43.20 -12.65
N PRO A 85 6.18 -41.91 -13.03
CA PRO A 85 6.90 -41.38 -14.20
C PRO A 85 8.41 -41.71 -14.17
N SER A 86 8.98 -41.88 -12.99
CA SER A 86 10.39 -42.24 -12.77
C SER A 86 10.80 -43.61 -13.33
N GLN A 87 9.87 -44.54 -13.48
CA GLN A 87 10.14 -45.89 -14.03
C GLN A 87 10.00 -45.94 -15.56
N LEU A 88 9.36 -44.93 -16.15
CA LEU A 88 9.22 -44.76 -17.59
C LEU A 88 10.24 -43.71 -18.06
N ALA A 89 11.50 -44.11 -18.19
CA ALA A 89 12.62 -43.27 -18.63
C ALA A 89 12.44 -42.60 -20.02
N LEU A 90 11.32 -42.83 -20.71
CA LEU A 90 10.96 -42.25 -21.99
C LEU A 90 9.98 -41.06 -21.88
N LEU A 91 9.46 -40.75 -20.68
CA LEU A 91 8.57 -39.61 -20.42
C LEU A 91 9.31 -38.57 -19.56
N GLU A 92 9.42 -37.33 -20.04
CA GLU A 92 9.97 -36.21 -19.28
C GLU A 92 9.17 -35.99 -17.98
N LYS A 93 9.86 -35.84 -16.85
CA LYS A 93 9.22 -35.41 -15.59
C LYS A 93 8.64 -34.01 -15.81
N PRO A 94 7.35 -33.76 -15.49
CA PRO A 94 6.80 -32.41 -15.54
C PRO A 94 7.60 -31.48 -14.61
N GLU A 95 7.85 -30.25 -15.07
CA GLU A 95 8.53 -29.24 -14.27
C GLU A 95 7.62 -28.80 -13.12
N THR A 96 8.18 -28.69 -11.91
CA THR A 96 7.52 -28.04 -10.77
C THR A 96 8.20 -26.70 -10.51
N HIS A 97 7.44 -25.62 -10.64
CA HIS A 97 7.92 -24.26 -10.41
C HIS A 97 7.54 -23.80 -9.00
N HIS A 98 8.54 -23.47 -8.20
CA HIS A 98 8.40 -22.93 -6.85
C HIS A 98 8.57 -21.41 -6.91
N LEU A 99 7.50 -20.67 -6.61
CA LEU A 99 7.52 -19.23 -6.47
C LEU A 99 7.55 -18.87 -4.98
N VAL A 100 8.67 -18.37 -4.50
CA VAL A 100 8.84 -17.95 -3.10
C VAL A 100 8.64 -16.44 -3.01
N VAL A 101 7.70 -16.03 -2.17
CA VAL A 101 7.46 -14.65 -1.75
C VAL A 101 8.03 -14.52 -0.35
N LEU A 102 9.09 -13.75 -0.24
CA LEU A 102 9.76 -13.43 1.00
C LEU A 102 9.25 -12.08 1.50
N ASP A 103 8.67 -12.05 2.68
CA ASP A 103 8.31 -10.81 3.35
C ASP A 103 9.57 -10.13 3.90
N ASP A 104 9.76 -8.86 3.56
CA ASP A 104 10.83 -8.00 4.04
C ASP A 104 10.31 -6.70 4.69
N SER A 105 9.09 -6.73 5.22
CA SER A 105 8.48 -5.66 6.02
C SER A 105 9.26 -5.34 7.30
N GLY A 106 8.94 -4.20 7.93
CA GLY A 106 9.57 -3.78 9.17
C GLY A 106 9.38 -4.76 10.34
N SER A 107 8.22 -5.41 10.43
CA SER A 107 7.83 -6.38 11.46
C SER A 107 8.58 -7.71 11.36
N MET A 108 9.13 -8.03 10.18
CA MET A 108 10.04 -9.16 10.00
C MET A 108 11.38 -9.00 10.78
N ARG A 109 11.65 -7.81 11.33
CA ARG A 109 12.77 -7.55 12.25
C ARG A 109 12.49 -7.97 13.70
N ASP A 110 11.30 -8.52 13.98
CA ASP A 110 10.97 -9.11 15.28
C ASP A 110 12.00 -10.17 15.67
N ARG A 111 12.65 -9.93 16.82
CA ARG A 111 13.81 -10.68 17.28
C ARG A 111 13.51 -11.45 18.55
N TRP A 112 13.92 -12.73 18.58
CA TRP A 112 13.98 -13.55 19.78
C TRP A 112 15.32 -14.29 19.87
N GLY A 113 16.00 -14.14 21.00
CA GLY A 113 17.37 -14.66 21.14
C GLY A 113 18.32 -13.99 20.12
N ASP A 114 19.00 -14.82 19.32
CA ASP A 114 19.96 -14.38 18.29
C ASP A 114 19.39 -14.41 16.86
N THR A 115 18.08 -14.66 16.69
CA THR A 115 17.42 -14.75 15.37
C THR A 115 16.28 -13.74 15.24
N THR A 116 15.97 -13.37 14.01
CA THR A 116 14.80 -12.58 13.63
C THR A 116 13.80 -13.40 12.80
N ALA A 117 12.59 -12.89 12.61
CA ALA A 117 11.59 -13.49 11.72
C ALA A 117 12.12 -13.59 10.28
N PHE A 118 12.83 -12.56 9.84
CA PHE A 118 13.52 -12.56 8.55
C PHE A 118 14.61 -13.63 8.47
N ASP A 119 15.43 -13.79 9.50
CA ASP A 119 16.46 -14.85 9.55
C ASP A 119 15.83 -16.25 9.44
N GLU A 120 14.73 -16.52 10.15
CA GLU A 120 14.01 -17.78 10.06
C GLU A 120 13.41 -17.99 8.66
N ALA A 121 12.94 -16.92 8.01
CA ALA A 121 12.45 -16.98 6.63
C ALA A 121 13.57 -17.38 5.65
N LEU A 122 14.76 -16.77 5.78
CA LEU A 122 15.93 -17.11 4.97
C LEU A 122 16.40 -18.55 5.25
N GLU A 123 16.41 -18.99 6.51
CA GLU A 123 16.78 -20.37 6.86
C GLU A 123 15.76 -21.37 6.29
N THR A 124 14.47 -21.06 6.37
CA THR A 124 13.39 -21.87 5.80
C THR A 124 13.52 -21.99 4.29
N LEU A 125 13.85 -20.89 3.59
CA LEU A 125 14.14 -20.90 2.16
C LEU A 125 15.36 -21.77 1.83
N LYS A 126 16.43 -21.70 2.63
CA LYS A 126 17.62 -22.55 2.48
C LYS A 126 17.29 -24.04 2.68
N ARG A 127 16.50 -24.37 3.70
CA ARG A 127 16.02 -25.74 3.95
C ARG A 127 15.18 -26.24 2.79
N LEU A 128 14.22 -25.44 2.31
CA LEU A 128 13.38 -25.75 1.14
C LEU A 128 14.21 -26.03 -0.11
N ALA A 129 15.17 -25.17 -0.44
CA ALA A 129 16.04 -25.35 -1.61
C ALA A 129 16.92 -26.60 -1.49
N SER A 130 17.44 -26.89 -0.29
CA SER A 130 18.26 -28.07 -0.01
C SER A 130 17.47 -29.37 -0.12
N ASP A 131 16.25 -29.40 0.44
CA ASP A 131 15.36 -30.56 0.38
C ASP A 131 14.97 -30.86 -1.07
N LEU A 132 14.56 -29.84 -1.83
CA LEU A 132 14.20 -29.98 -3.25
C LEU A 132 15.40 -30.41 -4.12
N ALA A 133 16.61 -29.92 -3.83
CA ALA A 133 17.83 -30.37 -4.51
C ALA A 133 18.13 -31.85 -4.22
N SER A 134 17.83 -32.34 -3.01
CA SER A 134 18.11 -33.73 -2.59
C SER A 134 17.10 -34.75 -3.13
N GLN A 135 15.82 -34.37 -3.28
CA GLN A 135 14.74 -35.26 -3.73
C GLN A 135 14.88 -35.67 -5.20
N GLY A 136 15.57 -34.87 -6.02
CA GLY A 136 15.84 -35.18 -7.42
C GLY A 136 14.60 -35.06 -8.33
N GLY A 137 14.50 -33.95 -9.06
CA GLY A 137 13.40 -33.69 -9.98
C GLY A 137 13.71 -32.56 -10.95
N ASN A 138 12.71 -32.13 -11.73
CA ASN A 138 12.82 -30.94 -12.56
C ASN A 138 12.13 -29.78 -11.82
N HIS A 139 12.82 -29.22 -10.82
CA HIS A 139 12.32 -28.11 -10.01
C HIS A 139 12.98 -26.80 -10.44
N SER A 140 12.21 -25.73 -10.52
CA SER A 140 12.70 -24.37 -10.71
C SER A 140 12.24 -23.46 -9.57
N LEU A 141 13.03 -22.45 -9.23
CA LEU A 141 12.78 -21.49 -8.15
C LEU A 141 12.74 -20.07 -8.72
N THR A 142 11.73 -19.31 -8.31
CA THR A 142 11.68 -17.84 -8.45
C THR A 142 11.53 -17.20 -7.07
N LEU A 143 12.34 -16.19 -6.74
CA LEU A 143 12.25 -15.42 -5.51
C LEU A 143 11.74 -14.00 -5.77
N LEU A 144 10.72 -13.59 -5.01
CA LEU A 144 10.14 -12.24 -4.93
C LEU A 144 10.26 -11.70 -3.51
N GLN A 145 10.40 -10.38 -3.37
CA GLN A 145 10.34 -9.66 -2.08
C GLN A 145 9.08 -8.78 -2.04
N THR A 146 8.51 -8.57 -0.85
CA THR A 146 7.31 -7.73 -0.69
C THR A 146 7.60 -6.24 -0.97
N SER A 147 8.83 -5.78 -0.74
CA SER A 147 9.28 -4.42 -1.07
C SER A 147 9.56 -4.17 -2.56
N GLN A 148 9.81 -5.23 -3.35
CA GLN A 148 10.18 -5.14 -4.77
C GLN A 148 9.51 -6.26 -5.59
N PRO A 149 8.18 -6.28 -5.71
CA PRO A 149 7.46 -7.39 -6.35
C PRO A 149 7.74 -7.52 -7.86
N ASP A 150 8.08 -6.42 -8.53
CA ASP A 150 8.41 -6.38 -9.96
C ASP A 150 9.85 -6.77 -10.31
N ARG A 151 10.74 -6.80 -9.33
CA ARG A 151 12.14 -7.21 -9.52
C ARG A 151 12.35 -8.53 -8.82
N SER A 152 12.80 -9.54 -9.56
CA SER A 152 13.31 -10.74 -8.89
C SER A 152 14.54 -10.33 -8.06
N ALA A 153 14.40 -10.40 -6.74
CA ALA A 153 15.28 -9.82 -5.71
C ALA A 153 16.79 -9.99 -5.99
N THR A 154 17.18 -11.08 -6.65
CA THR A 154 18.59 -11.46 -6.84
C THR A 154 18.87 -12.10 -8.21
N SER A 155 18.12 -11.72 -9.26
CA SER A 155 18.16 -12.40 -10.58
C SER A 155 17.83 -13.90 -10.50
N LEU A 156 17.18 -14.34 -9.41
CA LEU A 156 16.67 -15.69 -9.21
C LEU A 156 15.30 -15.82 -9.89
N THR A 157 15.29 -15.60 -11.19
CA THR A 157 14.09 -15.83 -12.01
C THR A 157 14.23 -17.18 -12.68
N ARG A 158 13.40 -18.15 -12.26
CA ARG A 158 13.32 -19.48 -12.85
C ARG A 158 14.67 -20.21 -12.91
N ARG A 159 15.40 -20.24 -11.79
CA ARG A 159 16.64 -21.02 -11.70
C ARG A 159 16.31 -22.47 -11.39
N ARG A 160 16.90 -23.41 -12.13
CA ARG A 160 16.78 -24.83 -11.81
C ARG A 160 17.40 -25.10 -10.44
N ILE A 161 16.68 -25.82 -9.59
CA ILE A 161 17.16 -26.20 -8.26
C ILE A 161 18.12 -27.37 -8.40
N ASP A 162 19.38 -27.13 -8.08
CA ASP A 162 20.44 -28.12 -7.96
C ASP A 162 21.38 -27.76 -6.81
N LEU A 163 22.34 -28.64 -6.49
CA LEU A 163 23.31 -28.40 -5.42
C LEU A 163 24.19 -27.15 -5.64
N SER A 164 24.32 -26.67 -6.89
CA SER A 164 25.08 -25.45 -7.18
C SER A 164 24.28 -24.21 -6.84
N LEU A 165 22.98 -24.20 -7.12
CA LEU A 165 22.08 -23.11 -6.73
C LEU A 165 22.02 -22.96 -5.22
N VAL A 166 22.02 -24.07 -4.45
CA VAL A 166 22.02 -24.01 -2.99
C VAL A 166 23.25 -23.26 -2.46
N GLY A 167 24.42 -23.49 -3.05
CA GLY A 167 25.64 -22.72 -2.72
C GLY A 167 25.55 -21.25 -3.12
N GLU A 168 25.06 -20.93 -4.34
CA GLU A 168 24.82 -19.54 -4.76
C GLU A 168 23.80 -18.81 -3.86
N LEU A 169 22.80 -19.54 -3.37
CA LEU A 169 21.76 -19.02 -2.49
C LEU A 169 22.35 -18.65 -1.14
N GLU A 170 23.25 -19.45 -0.58
CA GLU A 170 23.88 -19.19 0.72
C GLU A 170 24.60 -17.84 0.75
N ASP A 171 25.46 -17.56 -0.24
CA ASP A 171 26.17 -16.27 -0.35
C ASP A 171 25.21 -15.07 -0.51
N LYS A 172 24.11 -15.28 -1.24
CA LYS A 172 23.09 -14.24 -1.48
C LYS A 172 22.24 -13.97 -0.25
N LEU A 173 21.83 -15.02 0.47
CA LEU A 173 21.01 -14.88 1.68
C LEU A 173 21.77 -14.14 2.78
N GLU A 174 23.09 -14.34 2.91
CA GLU A 174 23.92 -13.58 3.85
C GLU A 174 23.92 -12.07 3.55
N THR A 175 23.91 -11.70 2.27
CA THR A 175 23.76 -10.28 1.87
C THR A 175 22.34 -9.78 2.18
N MET A 176 21.32 -10.54 1.81
CA MET A 176 19.92 -10.18 2.04
C MET A 176 19.58 -10.01 3.52
N GLN A 177 20.22 -10.78 4.40
CA GLN A 177 20.07 -10.68 5.85
C GLN A 177 20.26 -9.25 6.37
N GLN A 178 21.16 -8.48 5.73
CA GLN A 178 21.45 -7.10 6.10
C GLN A 178 20.47 -6.09 5.47
N GLU A 179 19.65 -6.53 4.52
CA GLU A 179 18.79 -5.69 3.67
C GLU A 179 17.30 -5.74 4.04
N CYS A 180 16.91 -6.42 5.13
CA CYS A 180 15.52 -6.43 5.60
C CYS A 180 14.97 -4.99 5.69
N GLY A 181 13.76 -4.77 5.16
CA GLY A 181 13.16 -3.44 5.12
C GLY A 181 12.79 -2.89 6.49
N TYR A 182 12.29 -1.66 6.49
CA TYR A 182 11.75 -0.96 7.67
C TYR A 182 10.31 -0.48 7.45
N GLY A 183 9.78 -0.62 6.24
CA GLY A 183 8.45 -0.13 5.84
C GLY A 183 7.47 -1.26 5.61
N LEU A 184 6.29 -0.89 5.13
CA LEU A 184 5.15 -1.80 4.90
C LEU A 184 5.39 -2.80 3.78
N ALA A 185 4.86 -4.01 3.94
CA ALA A 185 4.71 -4.95 2.84
C ALA A 185 3.71 -4.43 1.80
N THR A 186 4.11 -4.39 0.52
CA THR A 186 3.25 -3.87 -0.57
C THR A 186 2.43 -5.00 -1.20
N TRP A 187 1.59 -5.66 -0.42
CA TRP A 187 0.82 -6.83 -0.86
C TRP A 187 -0.03 -6.56 -2.11
N THR A 188 -0.59 -5.36 -2.25
CA THR A 188 -1.39 -4.93 -3.42
C THR A 188 -0.63 -5.01 -4.74
N GLU A 189 0.69 -4.87 -4.73
CA GLU A 189 1.54 -5.02 -5.91
C GLU A 189 2.11 -6.45 -6.05
N VAL A 190 2.29 -7.14 -4.93
CA VAL A 190 2.79 -8.52 -4.86
C VAL A 190 1.85 -9.50 -5.54
N PHE A 191 0.54 -9.48 -5.28
CA PHE A 191 -0.40 -10.43 -5.89
C PHE A 191 -0.45 -10.33 -7.42
N PRO A 192 -0.55 -9.14 -8.05
CA PRO A 192 -0.41 -9.00 -9.50
C PRO A 192 0.94 -9.48 -10.04
N ALA A 193 2.03 -9.33 -9.27
CA ALA A 193 3.35 -9.86 -9.66
C ALA A 193 3.36 -11.40 -9.63
N ILE A 194 2.79 -12.02 -8.59
CA ILE A 194 2.60 -13.47 -8.50
C ILE A 194 1.81 -13.96 -9.72
N GLN A 195 0.64 -13.37 -9.99
CA GLN A 195 -0.21 -13.77 -11.12
C GLN A 195 0.51 -13.69 -12.47
N ARG A 196 1.33 -12.64 -12.69
CA ARG A 196 2.15 -12.52 -13.90
C ARG A 196 3.17 -13.64 -14.02
N GLN A 197 3.84 -14.01 -12.93
CA GLN A 197 4.79 -15.13 -12.93
C GLN A 197 4.08 -16.47 -13.18
N LEU A 198 2.94 -16.71 -12.55
CA LEU A 198 2.14 -17.93 -12.75
C LEU A 198 1.61 -18.04 -14.19
N ALA A 199 1.24 -16.92 -14.81
CA ALA A 199 0.71 -16.89 -16.18
C ALA A 199 1.74 -17.29 -17.26
N VAL A 200 3.05 -17.16 -16.97
CA VAL A 200 4.13 -17.54 -17.90
C VAL A 200 4.20 -19.07 -18.07
N ASP A 201 3.86 -19.85 -17.04
CA ASP A 201 4.14 -21.28 -16.97
C ASP A 201 2.91 -22.18 -16.80
N LYS A 202 1.86 -21.97 -17.62
CA LYS A 202 0.59 -22.74 -17.58
C LYS A 202 0.71 -24.26 -17.76
N ASN A 203 1.89 -24.78 -18.12
CA ASN A 203 2.13 -26.21 -18.36
C ASN A 203 2.93 -26.89 -17.22
N ALA A 204 3.46 -26.12 -16.27
CA ALA A 204 4.20 -26.61 -15.12
C ALA A 204 3.28 -26.66 -13.89
N PHE A 205 3.55 -27.56 -12.96
CA PHE A 205 2.88 -27.54 -11.66
C PHE A 205 3.50 -26.42 -10.82
N GLN A 206 2.69 -25.58 -10.18
CA GLN A 206 3.16 -24.35 -9.53
C GLN A 206 2.89 -24.40 -8.02
N ILE A 207 3.88 -24.01 -7.23
CA ILE A 207 3.74 -23.89 -5.76
C ILE A 207 4.18 -22.49 -5.35
N VAL A 208 3.26 -21.71 -4.79
CA VAL A 208 3.53 -20.37 -4.25
C VAL A 208 3.79 -20.50 -2.76
N HIS A 209 5.01 -20.23 -2.32
CA HIS A 209 5.38 -20.20 -0.91
C HIS A 209 5.36 -18.75 -0.43
N VAL A 210 4.58 -18.45 0.61
CA VAL A 210 4.57 -17.13 1.26
C VAL A 210 5.22 -17.29 2.63
N LEU A 211 6.39 -16.68 2.82
CA LEU A 211 7.15 -16.68 4.07
C LEU A 211 6.98 -15.31 4.71
N SER A 212 6.22 -15.24 5.80
CA SER A 212 5.87 -13.99 6.51
C SER A 212 5.64 -14.30 8.00
N ASP A 213 5.55 -13.28 8.83
CA ASP A 213 5.21 -13.37 10.25
C ASP A 213 3.68 -13.38 10.50
N PHE A 214 2.88 -13.15 9.44
CA PHE A 214 1.42 -13.18 9.44
C PHE A 214 0.76 -12.30 10.51
N ARG A 215 1.21 -11.04 10.65
CA ARG A 215 0.56 -10.06 11.54
C ARG A 215 -0.93 -9.95 11.28
N ALA A 216 -1.72 -9.89 12.35
CA ALA A 216 -3.17 -9.79 12.30
C ALA A 216 -3.65 -8.46 11.69
N SER A 217 -2.87 -7.39 11.88
CA SER A 217 -3.08 -6.07 11.29
C SER A 217 -3.11 -6.13 9.75
N GLU A 218 -2.22 -6.93 9.16
CA GLU A 218 -2.14 -7.15 7.72
C GLU A 218 -3.14 -8.22 7.26
N TRP A 219 -3.11 -9.41 7.86
CA TRP A 219 -3.79 -10.60 7.33
C TRP A 219 -5.19 -10.86 7.91
N GLY A 220 -5.40 -10.59 9.19
CA GLY A 220 -6.65 -10.89 9.89
C GLY A 220 -7.80 -9.94 9.51
N ASN A 221 -7.47 -8.66 9.30
CA ASN A 221 -8.45 -7.59 9.07
C ASN A 221 -8.63 -7.19 7.59
N SER A 222 -7.96 -7.85 6.66
CA SER A 222 -8.00 -7.50 5.23
C SER A 222 -8.88 -8.45 4.41
N PRO A 223 -10.09 -8.03 3.99
CA PRO A 223 -10.95 -8.85 3.15
C PRO A 223 -10.40 -9.03 1.72
N THR A 224 -9.55 -8.11 1.25
CA THR A 224 -8.97 -8.16 -0.10
C THR A 224 -7.91 -9.25 -0.21
N LEU A 225 -7.06 -9.43 0.81
CA LEU A 225 -6.03 -10.46 0.84
C LEU A 225 -6.61 -11.88 0.71
N LYS A 226 -7.79 -12.11 1.31
CA LYS A 226 -8.51 -13.39 1.19
C LYS A 226 -8.95 -13.64 -0.24
N ALA A 227 -9.55 -12.63 -0.89
CA ALA A 227 -9.98 -12.73 -2.29
C ALA A 227 -8.78 -12.92 -3.23
N ASP A 228 -7.65 -12.25 -2.95
CA ASP A 228 -6.44 -12.36 -3.76
C ASP A 228 -5.79 -13.75 -3.64
N LEU A 229 -5.74 -14.33 -2.43
CA LEU A 229 -5.29 -15.71 -2.22
C LEU A 229 -6.18 -16.72 -2.96
N GLU A 230 -7.51 -16.55 -2.91
CA GLU A 230 -8.44 -17.40 -3.65
C GLU A 230 -8.29 -17.25 -5.16
N ALA A 231 -7.98 -16.04 -5.65
CA ALA A 231 -7.77 -15.76 -7.07
C ALA A 231 -6.50 -16.41 -7.64
N LEU A 232 -5.53 -16.80 -6.79
CA LEU A 232 -4.34 -17.55 -7.22
C LEU A 232 -4.64 -19.03 -7.51
N LYS A 233 -5.84 -19.51 -7.18
CA LYS A 233 -6.21 -20.92 -7.34
C LYS A 233 -6.36 -21.32 -8.80
N ASP A 234 -5.66 -22.38 -9.18
CA ASP A 234 -5.87 -23.13 -10.42
C ASP A 234 -5.71 -24.64 -10.14
N GLU A 235 -6.14 -25.52 -11.04
CA GLU A 235 -5.99 -26.98 -10.91
C GLU A 235 -4.51 -27.42 -10.76
N GLN A 236 -3.56 -26.56 -11.14
CA GLN A 236 -2.12 -26.80 -11.13
C GLN A 236 -1.35 -25.92 -10.14
N THR A 237 -2.03 -25.12 -9.31
CA THR A 237 -1.39 -24.17 -8.39
C THR A 237 -1.75 -24.48 -6.93
N ILE A 238 -0.73 -24.59 -6.08
CA ILE A 238 -0.88 -24.70 -4.63
C ILE A 238 -0.27 -23.45 -3.97
N VAL A 239 -0.96 -22.91 -2.98
CA VAL A 239 -0.43 -21.83 -2.13
C VAL A 239 -0.03 -22.43 -0.78
N ASN A 240 1.18 -22.15 -0.32
CA ASN A 240 1.78 -22.66 0.90
C ASN A 240 2.20 -21.49 1.80
N LEU A 241 1.45 -21.29 2.88
CA LEU A 241 1.69 -20.24 3.86
C LEU A 241 2.62 -20.78 4.96
N VAL A 242 3.76 -20.12 5.17
CA VAL A 242 4.83 -20.58 6.07
C VAL A 242 5.13 -19.53 7.14
N PRO A 243 4.69 -19.75 8.39
CA PRO A 243 4.89 -18.77 9.47
C PRO A 243 6.34 -18.74 9.90
N THR A 244 6.89 -17.54 10.04
CA THR A 244 8.31 -17.29 10.37
C THR A 244 8.51 -16.82 11.81
N VAL A 245 7.43 -16.65 12.57
CA VAL A 245 7.45 -16.29 13.99
C VAL A 245 6.78 -17.40 14.81
N PRO A 246 7.38 -17.85 15.93
CA PRO A 246 6.83 -18.96 16.71
C PRO A 246 5.61 -18.55 17.55
N ALA A 247 5.61 -17.32 18.05
CA ALA A 247 4.56 -16.75 18.88
C ALA A 247 4.71 -15.23 18.94
N ARG A 248 3.66 -14.54 19.42
CA ARG A 248 3.72 -13.11 19.73
C ARG A 248 4.80 -12.82 20.79
N HIS A 249 5.57 -11.76 20.57
CA HIS A 249 6.52 -11.21 21.54
C HIS A 249 5.98 -9.91 22.17
N ASN A 250 6.59 -9.45 23.27
CA ASN A 250 6.25 -8.15 23.86
C ASN A 250 6.96 -7.04 23.09
N ASN A 251 6.24 -5.96 22.80
CA ASN A 251 6.76 -4.80 22.07
C ASN A 251 6.20 -3.50 22.64
N LEU A 252 7.07 -2.54 22.89
CA LEU A 252 6.79 -1.15 23.20
C LEU A 252 7.26 -0.32 22.03
N ALA A 253 6.40 0.56 21.51
CA ALA A 253 6.77 1.40 20.38
C ALA A 253 6.56 2.86 20.70
N VAL A 254 7.47 3.70 20.20
CA VAL A 254 7.21 5.13 20.09
C VAL A 254 6.32 5.31 18.87
N THR A 255 5.05 5.64 19.04
CA THR A 255 4.06 5.66 17.94
C THR A 255 3.88 7.04 17.34
N LYS A 256 4.01 8.09 18.16
CA LYS A 256 3.92 9.47 17.69
C LYS A 256 4.94 10.35 18.41
N PHE A 257 5.53 11.27 17.67
CA PHE A 257 6.39 12.31 18.23
C PHE A 257 6.09 13.64 17.53
N THR A 258 5.60 14.61 18.28
CA THR A 258 5.12 15.90 17.76
C THR A 258 5.39 17.02 18.77
N GLY A 259 5.13 18.28 18.40
CA GLY A 259 5.32 19.40 19.30
C GLY A 259 4.69 20.69 18.80
N THR A 260 4.55 21.66 19.70
CA THR A 260 4.05 22.99 19.37
C THR A 260 5.21 23.86 18.88
N LEU A 261 5.46 23.84 17.57
CA LEU A 261 6.67 24.44 16.97
C LEU A 261 6.47 25.88 16.45
N HIS A 262 5.27 26.44 16.59
CA HIS A 262 4.92 27.77 16.08
C HIS A 262 5.72 28.92 16.72
N THR A 263 6.21 28.74 17.96
CA THR A 263 7.10 29.69 18.65
C THR A 263 8.56 29.23 18.71
N ALA A 264 8.96 28.28 17.87
CA ALA A 264 10.32 27.78 17.89
C ALA A 264 11.32 28.91 17.56
N ALA A 265 12.18 29.20 18.53
CA ALA A 265 13.29 30.13 18.42
C ALA A 265 14.37 29.73 19.42
N VAL A 266 15.58 30.25 19.22
CA VAL A 266 16.72 29.95 20.09
C VAL A 266 16.37 30.27 21.56
N LYS A 267 16.61 29.29 22.44
CA LYS A 267 16.38 29.33 23.90
C LYS A 267 14.92 29.49 24.36
N VAL A 268 13.96 29.47 23.44
CA VAL A 268 12.54 29.42 23.81
C VAL A 268 12.18 27.97 24.15
N PRO A 269 11.56 27.71 25.32
CA PRO A 269 11.08 26.37 25.67
C PRO A 269 10.04 25.88 24.65
N LEU A 270 10.31 24.70 24.08
CA LEU A 270 9.45 23.97 23.16
C LEU A 270 8.76 22.84 23.90
N GLN A 271 7.44 22.81 23.85
CA GLN A 271 6.66 21.72 24.38
C GLN A 271 6.56 20.60 23.33
N LEU A 272 7.17 19.46 23.63
CA LEU A 272 7.16 18.27 22.79
C LEU A 272 6.38 17.16 23.48
N THR A 273 5.71 16.35 22.65
CA THR A 273 4.82 15.29 23.10
C THR A 273 5.16 14.00 22.39
N VAL A 274 5.30 12.93 23.17
CA VAL A 274 5.56 11.58 22.70
C VAL A 274 4.43 10.65 23.14
N ASP A 275 3.94 9.83 22.21
CA ASP A 275 2.99 8.77 22.48
C ASP A 275 3.75 7.43 22.42
N ILE A 276 3.59 6.62 23.46
CA ILE A 276 4.23 5.31 23.60
C ILE A 276 3.15 4.26 23.82
N SER A 277 3.15 3.22 22.99
CA SER A 277 2.12 2.18 22.98
C SER A 277 2.71 0.83 23.37
N ASN A 278 1.98 0.09 24.22
CA ASN A 278 2.35 -1.26 24.62
C ASN A 278 1.56 -2.30 23.84
N TYR A 279 2.23 -2.96 22.90
CA TYR A 279 1.68 -4.06 22.10
C TYR A 279 1.96 -5.44 22.71
N GLY A 280 2.52 -5.52 23.92
CA GLY A 280 2.66 -6.75 24.70
C GLY A 280 1.39 -7.15 25.47
N GLU A 281 1.47 -8.28 26.17
CA GLU A 281 0.38 -8.81 27.02
C GLU A 281 0.55 -8.46 28.51
N ALA A 282 1.74 -7.99 28.89
CA ALA A 282 2.07 -7.63 30.25
C ALA A 282 2.14 -6.10 30.41
N VAL A 283 1.82 -5.64 31.61
CA VAL A 283 2.11 -4.26 32.04
C VAL A 283 3.62 -4.03 32.06
N VAL A 284 4.06 -2.87 31.58
CA VAL A 284 5.45 -2.43 31.70
C VAL A 284 5.53 -1.20 32.61
N GLU A 285 6.41 -1.24 33.60
CA GLU A 285 6.59 -0.18 34.59
C GLU A 285 7.94 0.53 34.41
N ASN A 286 7.99 1.80 34.80
CA ASN A 286 9.20 2.64 34.79
C ASN A 286 9.93 2.65 33.45
N VAL A 287 9.22 2.92 32.36
CA VAL A 287 9.79 2.98 31.01
C VAL A 287 10.64 4.25 30.89
N PRO A 288 11.98 4.14 30.78
CA PRO A 288 12.83 5.31 30.61
C PRO A 288 12.69 5.83 29.18
N VAL A 289 12.45 7.13 29.06
CA VAL A 289 12.37 7.83 27.77
C VAL A 289 13.59 8.72 27.65
N ARG A 290 14.48 8.39 26.72
CA ARG A 290 15.68 9.17 26.43
C ARG A 290 15.41 10.10 25.26
N VAL A 291 15.56 11.40 25.48
CA VAL A 291 15.43 12.42 24.45
C VAL A 291 16.82 12.94 24.11
N LEU A 292 17.16 12.98 22.83
CA LEU A 292 18.42 13.51 22.33
C LEU A 292 18.15 14.68 21.38
N ILE A 293 18.98 15.72 21.49
CA ILE A 293 19.03 16.85 20.56
C ILE A 293 20.41 16.83 19.92
N ASP A 294 20.46 16.69 18.59
CA ASP A 294 21.69 16.54 17.81
C ASP A 294 22.65 15.48 18.41
N ASP A 295 22.08 14.31 18.73
CA ASP A 295 22.75 13.16 19.36
C ASP A 295 23.23 13.38 20.81
N GLU A 296 22.99 14.55 21.41
CA GLU A 296 23.28 14.82 22.82
C GLU A 296 22.04 14.62 23.70
N PRO A 297 22.10 13.79 24.76
CA PRO A 297 20.95 13.57 25.64
C PRO A 297 20.61 14.82 26.45
N ILE A 298 19.32 15.12 26.58
CA ILE A 298 18.89 16.23 27.46
C ILE A 298 19.18 15.89 28.94
N PRO A 299 19.42 16.89 29.80
CA PRO A 299 19.66 16.66 31.23
C PRO A 299 18.45 16.10 32.00
N GLN A 300 17.24 16.28 31.47
CA GLN A 300 16.00 15.84 32.11
C GLN A 300 15.86 14.32 32.00
N SER A 301 15.59 13.65 33.12
CA SER A 301 15.19 12.25 33.14
C SER A 301 13.69 12.15 32.97
N ILE A 302 13.24 11.53 31.88
CA ILE A 302 11.82 11.29 31.61
C ILE A 302 11.57 9.79 31.80
N SER A 303 10.53 9.44 32.55
CA SER A 303 10.16 8.05 32.79
C SER A 303 8.65 7.94 32.91
N ILE A 304 8.07 7.00 32.17
CA ILE A 304 6.65 6.68 32.26
C ILE A 304 6.45 5.69 33.40
N PRO A 305 5.61 5.97 34.41
CA PRO A 305 5.45 5.09 35.56
C PRO A 305 4.93 3.70 35.18
N GLN A 306 3.95 3.64 34.28
CA GLN A 306 3.29 2.39 33.91
C GLN A 306 2.57 2.54 32.56
N ILE A 307 2.66 1.52 31.72
CA ILE A 307 1.86 1.36 30.49
C ILE A 307 1.20 -0.02 30.52
N ASN A 308 -0.13 -0.06 30.58
CA ASN A 308 -0.87 -1.32 30.58
C ASN A 308 -0.80 -2.00 29.21
N ALA A 309 -1.04 -3.31 29.19
CA ALA A 309 -1.09 -4.07 27.95
C ALA A 309 -2.18 -3.53 27.01
N GLY A 310 -1.83 -3.26 25.75
CA GLY A 310 -2.73 -2.70 24.73
C GLY A 310 -3.05 -1.21 24.90
N GLU A 311 -2.50 -0.52 25.91
CA GLU A 311 -2.73 0.91 26.12
C GLU A 311 -1.60 1.77 25.55
N SER A 312 -1.93 3.04 25.29
CA SER A 312 -0.97 4.08 24.91
C SER A 312 -0.94 5.17 25.96
N VAL A 313 0.25 5.63 26.32
CA VAL A 313 0.46 6.73 27.26
C VAL A 313 1.14 7.87 26.52
N GLN A 314 0.64 9.08 26.75
CA GLN A 314 1.19 10.31 26.24
C GLN A 314 2.02 11.00 27.32
N GLU A 315 3.24 11.40 26.99
CA GLU A 315 4.09 12.21 27.84
C GLU A 315 4.49 13.50 27.16
N THR A 316 4.52 14.58 27.93
CA THR A 316 4.87 15.91 27.45
C THR A 316 6.04 16.46 28.26
N PHE A 317 7.02 17.02 27.57
CA PHE A 317 8.23 17.59 28.16
C PHE A 317 8.67 18.84 27.42
N GLU A 318 9.48 19.67 28.08
CA GLU A 318 9.98 20.92 27.51
C GLU A 318 11.46 20.79 27.17
N VAL A 319 11.83 21.24 25.98
CA VAL A 319 13.23 21.33 25.54
C VAL A 319 13.56 22.74 25.10
N SER A 320 14.81 23.17 25.27
CA SER A 320 15.28 24.46 24.73
C SER A 320 16.52 24.22 23.90
N ILE A 321 16.60 24.85 22.73
CA ILE A 321 17.68 24.65 21.78
C ILE A 321 18.55 25.90 21.74
N ALA A 322 19.87 25.71 21.85
CA ALA A 322 20.80 26.79 22.15
C ALA A 322 21.29 27.57 20.93
N SER A 323 21.16 27.01 19.72
CA SER A 323 21.62 27.58 18.46
C SER A 323 20.50 27.60 17.41
N ALA A 324 20.68 28.42 16.38
CA ALA A 324 19.78 28.46 15.24
C ALA A 324 20.21 27.45 14.16
N GLY A 325 19.28 27.11 13.28
CA GLY A 325 19.44 26.22 12.14
C GLY A 325 18.65 24.92 12.28
N GLU A 326 19.01 23.95 11.44
CA GLU A 326 18.39 22.63 11.42
C GLU A 326 18.87 21.76 12.60
N HIS A 327 17.92 21.26 13.37
CA HIS A 327 18.14 20.40 14.55
C HIS A 327 17.41 19.07 14.41
N VAL A 328 18.03 18.02 14.94
CA VAL A 328 17.43 16.68 15.04
C VAL A 328 17.07 16.41 16.48
N ILE A 329 15.81 16.10 16.74
CA ILE A 329 15.34 15.63 18.03
C ILE A 329 14.94 14.16 17.86
N SER A 330 15.49 13.28 18.69
CA SER A 330 15.09 11.87 18.72
C SER A 330 14.62 11.45 20.10
N VAL A 331 13.60 10.60 20.12
CA VAL A 331 13.11 9.95 21.33
C VAL A 331 13.39 8.47 21.23
N GLN A 332 14.00 7.90 22.28
CA GLN A 332 14.43 6.52 22.37
C GLN A 332 13.88 5.86 23.64
N ILE A 333 13.36 4.65 23.52
CA ILE A 333 13.04 3.76 24.64
C ILE A 333 14.01 2.58 24.70
N SER A 334 13.86 1.73 25.72
CA SER A 334 14.71 0.55 25.89
C SER A 334 14.49 -0.46 24.75
N PRO A 335 15.57 -1.06 24.20
CA PRO A 335 15.45 -2.05 23.14
C PRO A 335 14.61 -3.26 23.53
N ASP A 336 13.71 -3.67 22.66
CA ASP A 336 12.89 -4.89 22.80
C ASP A 336 12.94 -5.78 21.55
N ALA A 337 11.82 -6.44 21.22
CA ALA A 337 11.73 -7.37 20.10
C ALA A 337 11.87 -6.67 18.74
N ILE A 338 11.34 -5.45 18.59
CA ILE A 338 11.39 -4.66 17.36
C ILE A 338 12.16 -3.36 17.62
N ALA A 339 13.49 -3.45 17.63
CA ALA A 339 14.34 -2.30 17.92
C ALA A 339 14.13 -1.07 16.99
N ALA A 340 13.57 -1.30 15.80
CA ALA A 340 13.35 -0.28 14.79
C ALA A 340 12.27 0.76 15.18
N ASP A 341 11.30 0.40 16.02
CA ASP A 341 10.21 1.30 16.45
C ASP A 341 10.47 1.99 17.80
N ASN A 342 11.55 1.60 18.47
CA ASN A 342 11.94 2.14 19.76
C ASN A 342 12.52 3.56 19.63
N THR A 343 12.77 4.04 18.40
CA THR A 343 13.29 5.37 18.12
C THR A 343 12.41 6.10 17.11
N ARG A 344 12.04 7.36 17.43
CA ARG A 344 11.46 8.29 16.45
C ARG A 344 12.23 9.60 16.39
N TYR A 345 12.28 10.16 15.19
CA TYR A 345 12.97 11.40 14.84
C TYR A 345 11.97 12.50 14.48
N LEU A 346 12.31 13.72 14.88
CA LEU A 346 11.67 14.97 14.50
C LEU A 346 12.77 15.95 14.07
N THR A 347 12.61 16.56 12.91
CA THR A 347 13.53 17.59 12.41
C THR A 347 12.86 18.95 12.48
N ILE A 348 13.58 19.95 12.94
CA ILE A 348 13.08 21.32 13.08
C ILE A 348 14.13 22.33 12.63
N ASP A 349 13.70 23.36 11.91
CA ASP A 349 14.53 24.53 11.61
C ASP A 349 14.21 25.66 12.58
N ILE A 350 15.18 26.01 13.42
CA ILE A 350 15.02 26.99 14.50
C ILE A 350 15.69 28.30 14.09
N PRO A 351 14.93 29.38 13.87
CA PRO A 351 15.52 30.68 13.62
C PRO A 351 16.09 31.28 14.92
N GLU A 352 17.01 32.23 14.78
CA GLU A 352 17.45 33.05 15.93
C GLU A 352 16.26 33.74 16.60
N ARG A 353 15.35 34.28 15.78
CA ARG A 353 14.09 34.92 16.17
C ARG A 353 13.05 34.75 15.07
N GLN A 354 11.79 34.59 15.46
CA GLN A 354 10.66 34.61 14.55
C GLN A 354 10.32 36.05 14.19
N ARG A 355 10.68 36.49 12.98
CA ARG A 355 10.44 37.87 12.52
C ARG A 355 8.99 38.05 12.10
N ILE A 356 8.34 39.08 12.63
CA ILE A 356 6.99 39.50 12.25
C ILE A 356 7.11 40.88 11.62
N LEU A 357 6.68 41.01 10.37
CA LEU A 357 6.62 42.29 9.68
C LEU A 357 5.32 43.00 10.08
N ILE A 358 5.40 44.25 10.51
CA ILE A 358 4.22 45.07 10.83
C ILE A 358 4.27 46.31 9.94
N ALA A 359 3.37 46.38 8.96
CA ALA A 359 3.17 47.55 8.12
C ALA A 359 1.98 48.35 8.63
N ASP A 360 2.20 49.62 8.96
CA ASP A 360 1.19 50.45 9.63
C ASP A 360 0.97 51.80 8.92
N GLY A 361 -0.27 52.03 8.48
CA GLY A 361 -0.73 53.25 7.82
C GLY A 361 -1.13 54.39 8.76
N SER A 362 -1.22 54.15 10.07
CA SER A 362 -1.54 55.15 11.09
C SER A 362 -0.46 56.24 11.20
N GLU A 363 -0.81 57.37 11.81
CA GLU A 363 0.15 58.44 12.02
C GLU A 363 1.31 57.97 12.93
N GLN A 364 2.54 58.09 12.43
CA GLN A 364 3.76 57.69 13.16
C GLN A 364 3.79 56.20 13.56
N THR A 365 3.09 55.32 12.83
CA THR A 365 3.07 53.86 13.06
C THR A 365 2.69 53.48 14.49
N ARG A 366 1.71 54.19 15.05
CA ARG A 366 1.38 54.11 16.48
C ARG A 366 0.65 52.82 16.84
N GLU A 367 -0.16 52.26 15.96
CA GLU A 367 -0.79 50.97 16.20
C GLU A 367 0.27 49.87 16.29
N ALA A 368 1.25 49.91 15.38
CA ALA A 368 2.35 48.97 15.34
C ALA A 368 3.19 48.95 16.62
N ASP A 369 3.40 50.09 17.28
CA ASP A 369 4.15 50.13 18.55
C ASP A 369 3.49 49.25 19.63
N TYR A 370 2.16 49.32 19.78
CA TYR A 370 1.45 48.50 20.77
C TYR A 370 1.46 47.01 20.41
N VAL A 371 1.30 46.70 19.12
CA VAL A 371 1.35 45.31 18.63
C VAL A 371 2.77 44.75 18.78
N ALA A 372 3.79 45.55 18.47
CA ALA A 372 5.20 45.18 18.62
C ALA A 372 5.55 44.94 20.08
N ASP A 373 5.11 45.80 21.00
CA ASP A 373 5.29 45.60 22.45
C ASP A 373 4.57 44.33 22.93
N ALA A 374 3.36 44.06 22.44
CA ALA A 374 2.62 42.83 22.78
C ALA A 374 3.33 41.56 22.29
N LEU A 375 3.91 41.58 21.09
CA LEU A 375 4.58 40.42 20.50
C LEU A 375 6.01 40.22 21.03
N ALA A 376 6.73 41.31 21.27
CA ALA A 376 8.17 41.33 21.46
C ALA A 376 8.63 42.20 22.65
N ALA A 377 7.83 42.28 23.73
CA ALA A 377 8.24 42.94 24.98
C ALA A 377 9.58 42.39 25.51
N ASP A 378 9.75 41.07 25.46
CA ASP A 378 11.04 40.40 25.66
C ASP A 378 11.21 39.29 24.61
N PRO A 379 11.98 39.54 23.54
CA PRO A 379 12.23 38.55 22.49
C PRO A 379 12.85 37.23 22.99
N GLN A 380 13.50 37.22 24.18
CA GLN A 380 14.05 36.00 24.75
C GLN A 380 12.97 35.08 25.31
N ILE A 381 11.82 35.64 25.69
CA ILE A 381 10.69 34.90 26.24
C ILE A 381 9.71 34.56 25.14
N THR A 382 9.37 35.52 24.29
CA THR A 382 8.33 35.32 23.26
C THR A 382 8.86 34.64 22.00
N GLY A 383 10.17 34.71 21.73
CA GLY A 383 10.78 34.21 20.50
C GLY A 383 10.53 35.07 19.27
N PHE A 384 9.75 36.14 19.39
CA PHE A 384 9.37 37.01 18.29
C PHE A 384 10.23 38.27 18.19
N GLU A 385 10.39 38.75 16.97
CA GLU A 385 11.00 40.04 16.64
C GLU A 385 10.06 40.83 15.75
N ALA A 386 9.54 41.94 16.24
CA ALA A 386 8.66 42.81 15.46
C ALA A 386 9.48 43.82 14.66
N ILE A 387 9.25 43.89 13.34
CA ILE A 387 9.87 44.85 12.43
C ILE A 387 8.76 45.77 11.93
N VAL A 388 8.78 47.02 12.39
CA VAL A 388 7.77 48.03 12.05
C VAL A 388 8.22 48.84 10.84
N ILE A 389 7.38 48.90 9.81
CA ILE A 389 7.60 49.67 8.59
C ILE A 389 6.35 50.46 8.19
N ARG A 390 6.53 51.39 7.26
CA ARG A 390 5.40 52.00 6.55
C ARG A 390 4.95 51.12 5.38
N PRO A 391 3.68 51.23 4.95
CA PRO A 391 3.13 50.39 3.87
C PRO A 391 3.92 50.48 2.56
N ASP A 392 4.42 51.68 2.22
CA ASP A 392 5.20 51.91 1.01
C ASP A 392 6.50 51.10 0.96
N SER A 393 7.07 50.74 2.13
CA SER A 393 8.33 50.02 2.26
C SER A 393 8.19 48.51 2.17
N ILE A 394 6.97 47.96 2.07
CA ILE A 394 6.76 46.51 1.93
C ILE A 394 7.47 45.98 0.66
N ARG A 395 7.50 46.78 -0.41
CA ARG A 395 8.16 46.43 -1.69
C ARG A 395 9.66 46.16 -1.59
N ASP A 396 10.30 46.67 -0.55
CA ASP A 396 11.75 46.55 -0.34
C ASP A 396 12.09 45.34 0.55
N GLN A 397 11.09 44.58 1.00
CA GLN A 397 11.23 43.45 1.90
C GLN A 397 11.13 42.12 1.16
N ASP A 398 11.93 41.14 1.59
CA ASP A 398 11.71 39.74 1.24
C ASP A 398 10.74 39.11 2.24
N LEU A 399 9.48 38.97 1.83
CA LEU A 399 8.40 38.44 2.66
C LEU A 399 8.65 37.01 3.13
N SER A 400 9.43 36.21 2.39
CA SER A 400 9.74 34.81 2.73
C SER A 400 10.52 34.67 4.05
N THR A 401 11.20 35.74 4.49
CA THR A 401 11.99 35.75 5.72
C THR A 401 11.15 35.88 6.99
N TYR A 402 9.91 36.35 6.85
CA TYR A 402 8.99 36.63 7.95
C TYR A 402 8.07 35.44 8.24
N ALA A 403 7.78 35.22 9.52
CA ALA A 403 6.82 34.21 9.96
C ALA A 403 5.37 34.66 9.73
N ALA A 404 5.11 35.96 9.88
CA ALA A 404 3.79 36.57 9.69
C ALA A 404 3.92 38.03 9.25
N VAL A 405 2.90 38.54 8.56
CA VAL A 405 2.80 39.93 8.13
C VAL A 405 1.52 40.55 8.72
N TYR A 406 1.66 41.66 9.43
CA TYR A 406 0.56 42.45 9.97
C TYR A 406 0.36 43.68 9.09
N LEU A 407 -0.86 43.87 8.60
CA LEU A 407 -1.30 45.01 7.81
C LEU A 407 -2.27 45.83 8.65
N LEU A 408 -1.81 46.97 9.17
CA LEU A 408 -2.57 47.81 10.10
C LEU A 408 -3.01 49.09 9.40
N ASN A 409 -4.33 49.33 9.36
CA ASN A 409 -4.94 50.58 8.87
C ASN A 409 -4.41 51.04 7.50
N ILE A 410 -4.33 50.09 6.56
CA ILE A 410 -3.82 50.30 5.22
C ILE A 410 -4.92 50.92 4.34
N ASP A 411 -4.62 52.04 3.69
CA ASP A 411 -5.53 52.70 2.76
C ASP A 411 -5.60 51.94 1.42
N ARG A 412 -4.44 51.69 0.80
CA ARG A 412 -4.29 51.00 -0.47
C ARG A 412 -2.95 50.26 -0.55
N LEU A 413 -2.90 49.19 -1.33
CA LEU A 413 -1.66 48.50 -1.69
C LEU A 413 -1.37 48.68 -3.18
N ALA A 414 -0.09 48.82 -3.52
CA ALA A 414 0.32 48.82 -4.92
C ALA A 414 0.17 47.40 -5.52
N PRO A 415 -0.15 47.26 -6.83
CA PRO A 415 -0.44 45.95 -7.42
C PRO A 415 0.73 44.94 -7.34
N ASP A 416 1.97 45.42 -7.40
CA ASP A 416 3.19 44.63 -7.22
C ASP A 416 3.32 44.06 -5.80
N VAL A 417 2.99 44.87 -4.80
CA VAL A 417 2.98 44.47 -3.38
C VAL A 417 1.87 43.47 -3.11
N LEU A 418 0.67 43.69 -3.68
CA LEU A 418 -0.45 42.77 -3.54
C LEU A 418 -0.09 41.39 -4.10
N LYS A 419 0.51 41.33 -5.30
CA LYS A 419 0.95 40.07 -5.90
C LYS A 419 2.01 39.37 -5.04
N SER A 420 2.95 40.12 -4.48
CA SER A 420 3.96 39.57 -3.57
C SER A 420 3.35 39.00 -2.28
N LEU A 421 2.30 39.63 -1.74
CA LEU A 421 1.54 39.11 -0.60
C LEU A 421 0.72 37.87 -0.98
N GLU A 422 0.11 37.83 -2.16
CA GLU A 422 -0.60 36.66 -2.69
C GLU A 422 0.36 35.47 -2.79
N ASP A 423 1.53 35.66 -3.40
CA ASP A 423 2.54 34.62 -3.55
C ASP A 423 3.08 34.14 -2.18
N TYR A 424 3.26 35.07 -1.23
CA TYR A 424 3.69 34.75 0.14
C TYR A 424 2.65 33.91 0.90
N VAL A 425 1.37 34.28 0.85
CA VAL A 425 0.30 33.53 1.53
C VAL A 425 0.04 32.20 0.83
N ALA A 426 0.04 32.16 -0.51
CA ALA A 426 -0.09 30.92 -1.27
C ALA A 426 1.00 29.91 -0.90
N ALA A 427 2.22 30.38 -0.59
CA ALA A 427 3.35 29.58 -0.12
C ALA A 427 3.28 29.16 1.36
N GLY A 428 2.19 29.48 2.08
CA GLY A 428 1.99 29.09 3.48
C GLY A 428 2.26 30.19 4.51
N GLY A 429 2.58 31.41 4.06
CA GLY A 429 2.70 32.58 4.93
C GLY A 429 1.35 33.01 5.52
N GLY A 430 1.38 33.67 6.69
CA GLY A 430 0.17 34.22 7.29
C GLY A 430 0.11 35.73 7.31
N ILE A 431 -1.10 36.27 7.13
CA ILE A 431 -1.40 37.70 7.21
C ILE A 431 -2.42 37.95 8.32
N ALA A 432 -2.18 38.99 9.12
CA ALA A 432 -3.17 39.59 9.99
C ALA A 432 -3.51 41.00 9.51
N TRP A 433 -4.75 41.20 9.07
CA TRP A 433 -5.23 42.44 8.50
C TRP A 433 -6.19 43.13 9.46
N PHE A 434 -5.83 44.33 9.93
CA PHE A 434 -6.64 45.14 10.84
C PHE A 434 -7.12 46.40 10.14
N MET A 435 -8.42 46.69 10.28
CA MET A 435 -9.04 47.89 9.73
C MET A 435 -8.66 49.14 10.55
N GLY A 436 -9.12 50.31 10.11
CA GLY A 436 -8.93 51.56 10.82
C GLY A 436 -9.63 52.72 10.09
N ASP A 437 -9.27 53.95 10.44
CA ASP A 437 -9.94 55.16 9.92
C ASP A 437 -9.44 55.61 8.53
N ARG A 438 -8.38 54.99 7.99
CA ARG A 438 -7.80 55.31 6.68
C ARG A 438 -8.17 54.31 5.58
N VAL A 439 -8.89 53.25 5.93
CA VAL A 439 -9.31 52.17 5.01
C VAL A 439 -10.16 52.74 3.87
N ASP A 440 -9.74 52.54 2.62
CA ASP A 440 -10.52 52.91 1.44
C ASP A 440 -11.45 51.77 1.01
N SER A 441 -12.74 51.87 1.33
CA SER A 441 -13.72 50.82 1.01
C SER A 441 -13.75 50.43 -0.47
N SER A 442 -13.41 51.33 -1.39
CA SER A 442 -13.41 51.00 -2.83
C SER A 442 -12.33 49.97 -3.17
N PHE A 443 -11.11 50.15 -2.65
CA PHE A 443 -10.00 49.23 -2.83
C PHE A 443 -10.31 47.83 -2.27
N TYR A 444 -10.85 47.74 -1.06
CA TYR A 444 -11.17 46.45 -0.44
C TYR A 444 -12.36 45.76 -1.12
N ASN A 445 -13.35 46.51 -1.59
CA ASN A 445 -14.48 45.94 -2.34
C ASN A 445 -14.04 45.44 -3.73
N ASP A 446 -13.06 46.08 -4.36
CA ASP A 446 -12.45 45.59 -5.61
C ASP A 446 -11.62 44.32 -5.39
N LEU A 447 -11.02 44.13 -4.20
CA LEU A 447 -10.38 42.87 -3.83
C LEU A 447 -11.41 41.76 -3.58
N ALA A 448 -12.53 42.10 -2.93
CA ALA A 448 -13.60 41.16 -2.63
C ALA A 448 -14.35 40.70 -3.88
N SER A 449 -14.49 41.55 -4.91
CA SER A 449 -15.19 41.18 -6.14
C SER A 449 -14.51 40.06 -6.92
N ARG A 450 -13.21 39.85 -6.72
CA ARG A 450 -12.45 38.75 -7.32
C ARG A 450 -12.91 37.36 -6.87
N GLU A 451 -13.50 37.27 -5.67
CA GLU A 451 -14.11 36.03 -5.15
C GLU A 451 -15.40 35.64 -5.92
N SER A 452 -16.04 36.59 -6.61
CA SER A 452 -17.34 36.39 -7.27
C SER A 452 -17.25 36.13 -8.78
N GLU A 453 -16.06 36.26 -9.38
CA GLU A 453 -15.90 36.17 -10.84
C GLU A 453 -15.79 34.71 -11.35
N GLU A 454 -15.32 33.74 -10.55
CA GLU A 454 -15.19 32.33 -10.98
C GLU A 454 -16.41 31.44 -10.63
N GLU A 455 -17.21 31.75 -9.60
CA GLU A 455 -18.45 31.01 -9.28
C GLU A 455 -19.51 31.06 -10.41
N THR A 456 -19.34 31.96 -11.40
CA THR A 456 -20.31 32.14 -12.50
C THR A 456 -20.01 31.27 -13.74
N GLU A 457 -18.90 30.52 -13.80
CA GLU A 457 -18.51 29.66 -14.93
C GLU A 457 -18.75 28.14 -14.73
N GLU A 458 -19.59 27.72 -13.78
CA GLU A 458 -20.04 26.31 -13.74
C GLU A 458 -21.12 26.01 -14.79
N ASN A 459 -20.71 25.39 -15.90
CA ASN A 459 -21.60 24.72 -16.85
C ASN A 459 -22.43 23.62 -16.13
N PRO A 460 -23.77 23.54 -16.28
CA PRO A 460 -24.61 22.74 -15.37
C PRO A 460 -24.66 21.22 -15.64
N THR A 461 -23.64 20.60 -16.24
CA THR A 461 -23.80 19.26 -16.85
C THR A 461 -23.10 18.07 -16.22
N ASP A 462 -22.27 18.19 -15.18
CA ASP A 462 -21.71 16.99 -14.52
C ASP A 462 -21.96 16.99 -13.00
N LYS A 463 -23.06 16.35 -12.61
CA LYS A 463 -23.36 15.98 -11.22
C LYS A 463 -22.73 14.62 -10.90
N SER A 464 -21.41 14.57 -10.73
CA SER A 464 -20.72 13.43 -10.08
C SER A 464 -19.27 13.75 -9.70
N ALA A 465 -19.03 14.88 -9.03
CA ALA A 465 -17.80 15.10 -8.29
C ALA A 465 -18.18 15.52 -6.86
N GLU A 466 -18.02 14.57 -5.93
CA GLU A 466 -18.27 14.74 -4.51
C GLU A 466 -17.21 15.67 -3.85
N GLU A 467 -17.69 16.73 -3.20
CA GLU A 467 -17.30 17.21 -1.86
C GLU A 467 -15.82 17.49 -1.49
N THR A 468 -14.92 17.88 -2.41
CA THR A 468 -13.50 18.10 -2.00
C THR A 468 -12.93 19.53 -2.14
N SER A 469 -13.66 20.55 -2.63
CA SER A 469 -13.03 21.85 -2.93
C SER A 469 -13.89 23.09 -2.61
N THR A 470 -14.21 23.35 -1.33
CA THR A 470 -14.96 24.58 -0.92
C THR A 470 -14.36 25.35 0.27
N ASN A 471 -13.11 25.09 0.69
CA ASN A 471 -12.50 25.69 1.88
C ASN A 471 -11.39 26.73 1.62
N GLN A 472 -11.10 27.10 0.37
CA GLN A 472 -10.09 28.11 0.03
C GLN A 472 -10.76 29.33 -0.60
N ALA A 473 -10.29 30.52 -0.24
CA ALA A 473 -10.66 31.79 -0.84
C ALA A 473 -9.79 32.06 -2.08
N GLU A 474 -10.37 32.77 -3.04
CA GLU A 474 -9.72 33.20 -4.29
C GLU A 474 -9.12 34.61 -4.18
N SER A 475 -9.50 35.34 -3.13
CA SER A 475 -8.93 36.65 -2.78
C SER A 475 -8.28 36.64 -1.40
N LEU A 476 -7.22 37.44 -1.23
CA LEU A 476 -6.64 37.72 0.10
C LEU A 476 -7.63 38.45 1.02
N PHE A 477 -8.59 39.17 0.46
CA PHE A 477 -9.61 39.89 1.21
C PHE A 477 -11.01 39.62 0.63
N PRO A 478 -11.62 38.46 0.95
CA PRO A 478 -12.85 37.98 0.31
C PRO A 478 -14.14 38.57 0.92
N ILE A 479 -14.09 39.76 1.54
CA ILE A 479 -15.25 40.38 2.18
C ILE A 479 -15.47 41.81 1.72
N SER A 480 -16.72 42.17 1.44
CA SER A 480 -17.08 43.54 1.11
C SER A 480 -17.41 44.33 2.37
N ILE A 481 -16.84 45.52 2.50
CA ILE A 481 -16.97 46.41 3.65
C ILE A 481 -17.77 47.67 3.33
N ALA A 482 -18.42 48.23 4.35
CA ALA A 482 -19.15 49.49 4.23
C ALA A 482 -18.20 50.69 4.04
N ALA A 483 -18.75 51.79 3.52
CA ALA A 483 -17.98 52.98 3.20
C ALA A 483 -17.45 53.78 4.41
N SER A 484 -17.94 53.50 5.63
CA SER A 484 -17.53 54.23 6.83
C SER A 484 -17.66 53.36 8.09
N PRO A 485 -16.78 53.56 9.09
CA PRO A 485 -16.90 52.89 10.37
C PRO A 485 -18.15 53.35 11.12
N VAL A 486 -18.66 52.49 12.00
CA VAL A 486 -19.84 52.74 12.83
C VAL A 486 -19.49 52.68 14.31
N ASN A 487 -20.18 53.49 15.12
CA ASN A 487 -20.04 53.49 16.57
C ASN A 487 -20.96 52.45 17.21
N LEU A 488 -20.41 51.60 18.07
CA LEU A 488 -21.16 50.62 18.85
C LEU A 488 -21.65 51.23 20.17
N LEU A 489 -22.71 52.03 20.11
CA LEU A 489 -23.23 52.81 21.24
C LEU A 489 -23.73 51.93 22.41
N ARG A 490 -23.24 52.15 23.64
CA ARG A 490 -23.77 51.51 24.86
C ARG A 490 -24.86 52.36 25.52
N ALA A 491 -25.80 51.66 26.16
CA ALA A 491 -26.91 52.29 26.89
C ALA A 491 -26.57 52.58 28.37
N ASP A 492 -25.59 51.90 28.96
CA ASP A 492 -25.18 52.04 30.36
C ASP A 492 -23.67 51.75 30.50
N ASP A 493 -22.91 52.68 31.07
CA ASP A 493 -21.45 52.56 31.27
C ASP A 493 -21.09 51.77 32.53
N THR A 494 -22.08 51.37 33.34
CA THR A 494 -21.86 50.84 34.69
C THR A 494 -21.82 49.32 34.80
N ASN A 495 -22.22 48.58 33.77
CA ASN A 495 -22.14 47.10 33.74
C ASN A 495 -21.81 46.61 32.32
N PRO A 496 -20.52 46.44 31.95
CA PRO A 496 -20.09 46.38 30.55
C PRO A 496 -20.69 45.24 29.73
N GLY A 497 -20.81 44.04 30.31
CA GLY A 497 -20.92 42.81 29.52
C GLY A 497 -19.71 42.62 28.58
N ALA A 498 -19.54 41.42 28.01
CA ALA A 498 -18.54 41.23 26.98
C ALA A 498 -19.06 41.83 25.66
N ASP A 499 -18.30 42.74 25.02
CA ASP A 499 -18.60 43.13 23.64
C ASP A 499 -18.19 42.05 22.64
N LEU A 500 -17.29 41.14 23.04
CA LEU A 500 -16.74 40.09 22.20
C LEU A 500 -17.39 38.73 22.50
N GLU A 501 -17.98 38.13 21.47
CA GLU A 501 -18.41 36.73 21.45
C GLU A 501 -17.43 35.94 20.55
N LEU A 502 -16.55 35.15 21.17
CA LEU A 502 -15.50 34.40 20.48
C LEU A 502 -15.90 32.92 20.37
N ASN A 503 -15.60 32.29 19.23
CA ASN A 503 -15.82 30.85 19.08
C ASN A 503 -14.63 30.02 19.61
N ASP A 504 -14.72 28.70 19.51
CA ASP A 504 -13.67 27.75 19.93
C ASP A 504 -12.45 27.70 18.96
N ASN A 505 -12.06 28.83 18.36
CA ASN A 505 -10.86 28.91 17.53
C ASN A 505 -9.60 28.87 18.40
N PRO A 506 -8.51 28.19 17.97
CA PRO A 506 -7.24 28.15 18.71
C PRO A 506 -6.69 29.53 19.10
N ILE A 507 -6.92 30.58 18.30
CA ILE A 507 -6.49 31.96 18.62
C ILE A 507 -7.10 32.44 19.94
N PHE A 508 -8.29 31.95 20.28
CA PHE A 508 -9.06 32.37 21.45
C PHE A 508 -9.04 31.35 22.59
N GLU A 509 -8.28 30.26 22.50
CA GLU A 509 -8.30 29.18 23.51
C GLU A 509 -7.99 29.72 24.91
N ILE A 510 -6.91 30.50 25.04
CA ILE A 510 -6.54 31.13 26.31
C ILE A 510 -7.53 32.23 26.70
N LEU A 511 -8.08 32.95 25.73
CA LEU A 511 -9.01 34.06 25.98
C LEU A 511 -10.38 33.57 26.49
N ASN A 512 -10.83 32.41 26.00
CA ASN A 512 -12.06 31.74 26.40
C ASN A 512 -11.89 30.94 27.69
N ALA A 513 -10.65 30.64 28.09
CA ALA A 513 -10.37 30.00 29.36
C ALA A 513 -10.92 30.83 30.55
N ALA A 514 -11.20 30.14 31.66
CA ALA A 514 -11.78 30.74 32.86
C ALA A 514 -13.05 31.58 32.56
N ASP A 515 -13.97 31.03 31.77
CA ASP A 515 -15.26 31.64 31.38
C ASP A 515 -15.13 33.00 30.65
N GLY A 516 -14.07 33.19 29.86
CA GLY A 516 -13.92 34.38 29.00
C GLY A 516 -13.47 35.66 29.73
N LEU A 517 -12.97 35.54 30.96
CA LEU A 517 -12.60 36.70 31.79
C LEU A 517 -11.58 37.65 31.14
N LEU A 518 -10.69 37.13 30.28
CA LEU A 518 -9.67 37.93 29.59
C LEU A 518 -10.23 38.83 28.48
N ALA A 519 -11.40 38.49 27.95
CA ALA A 519 -12.12 39.27 26.94
C ALA A 519 -13.33 40.04 27.51
N LEU A 520 -13.76 39.72 28.73
CA LEU A 520 -14.98 40.25 29.36
C LEU A 520 -15.02 41.78 29.47
N PHE A 521 -13.87 42.42 29.74
CA PHE A 521 -13.78 43.87 29.90
C PHE A 521 -13.33 44.60 28.62
N VAL A 522 -13.21 43.87 27.51
CA VAL A 522 -12.90 44.47 26.21
C VAL A 522 -14.16 45.14 25.67
N ASN A 523 -14.03 46.42 25.39
CA ASN A 523 -15.07 47.26 24.83
C ASN A 523 -14.66 47.68 23.42
N ILE A 524 -15.54 47.44 22.45
CA ILE A 524 -15.36 47.88 21.07
C ILE A 524 -16.25 49.12 20.87
N TYR A 525 -15.62 50.24 20.56
CA TYR A 525 -16.30 51.52 20.32
C TYR A 525 -16.59 51.74 18.84
N GLN A 526 -15.66 51.35 17.97
CA GLN A 526 -15.76 51.50 16.51
C GLN A 526 -15.35 50.22 15.78
N HIS A 527 -16.07 49.93 14.70
CA HIS A 527 -15.71 48.88 13.75
C HIS A 527 -16.20 49.25 12.35
N VAL A 528 -15.64 48.62 11.34
CA VAL A 528 -16.10 48.71 9.95
C VAL A 528 -17.10 47.58 9.70
N PRO A 529 -18.39 47.86 9.47
CA PRO A 529 -19.35 46.81 9.20
C PRO A 529 -19.18 46.27 7.77
N LEU A 530 -19.72 45.09 7.50
CA LEU A 530 -19.83 44.56 6.14
C LEU A 530 -20.74 45.44 5.27
N ALA A 531 -20.55 45.40 3.96
CA ALA A 531 -21.42 46.10 3.02
C ALA A 531 -22.87 45.61 3.14
N GLU A 532 -23.83 46.51 2.88
CA GLU A 532 -25.25 46.22 3.04
C GLU A 532 -25.69 45.08 2.12
N GLY A 533 -26.27 44.03 2.70
CA GLY A 533 -26.72 42.85 1.96
C GLY A 533 -25.60 41.90 1.51
N PHE A 534 -24.36 42.11 1.94
CA PHE A 534 -23.26 41.20 1.63
C PHE A 534 -23.40 39.87 2.40
N GLU A 535 -23.46 38.77 1.66
CA GLU A 535 -23.40 37.43 2.24
C GLU A 535 -21.95 36.97 2.33
N ILE A 536 -21.55 36.49 3.51
CA ILE A 536 -20.18 36.03 3.76
C ILE A 536 -19.95 34.71 2.97
N PRO A 537 -18.93 34.63 2.10
CA PRO A 537 -18.62 33.41 1.36
C PRO A 537 -18.35 32.21 2.27
N LYS A 538 -18.59 30.99 1.79
CA LYS A 538 -18.33 29.76 2.56
C LYS A 538 -16.83 29.55 2.85
N SER A 539 -15.96 30.11 2.03
CA SER A 539 -14.51 30.15 2.19
C SER A 539 -14.06 30.96 3.42
N VAL A 540 -14.95 31.79 3.99
CA VAL A 540 -14.65 32.68 5.12
C VAL A 540 -15.39 32.24 6.37
N LYS A 541 -14.65 32.00 7.45
CA LYS A 541 -15.20 31.66 8.75
C LYS A 541 -15.25 32.89 9.65
N VAL A 542 -16.43 33.23 10.16
CA VAL A 542 -16.53 34.22 11.24
C VAL A 542 -16.12 33.57 12.54
N ILE A 543 -15.09 34.10 13.18
CA ILE A 543 -14.51 33.55 14.41
C ILE A 543 -14.76 34.42 15.65
N GLY A 544 -15.12 35.69 15.47
CA GLY A 544 -15.57 36.56 16.55
C GLY A 544 -16.69 37.49 16.12
N ARG A 545 -17.65 37.70 17.02
CA ARG A 545 -18.79 38.61 16.84
C ARG A 545 -18.83 39.66 17.93
N LEU A 546 -19.48 40.77 17.61
CA LEU A 546 -19.85 41.80 18.55
C LEU A 546 -21.15 41.44 19.27
N ARG A 547 -21.44 42.11 20.38
CA ARG A 547 -22.70 41.97 21.15
C ARG A 547 -23.99 42.19 20.36
N ASP A 548 -23.94 42.84 19.21
CA ASP A 548 -25.06 43.04 18.29
C ASP A 548 -25.12 41.96 17.19
N GLN A 549 -24.31 40.90 17.32
CA GLN A 549 -24.11 39.81 16.36
C GLN A 549 -23.38 40.20 15.07
N SER A 550 -22.94 41.45 14.94
CA SER A 550 -22.10 41.89 13.82
C SER A 550 -20.78 41.13 13.82
N PRO A 551 -20.26 40.67 12.67
CA PRO A 551 -18.96 40.03 12.60
C PRO A 551 -17.84 41.02 12.97
N LEU A 552 -16.80 40.53 13.63
CA LEU A 552 -15.62 41.34 13.99
C LEU A 552 -14.31 40.69 13.53
N PHE A 553 -14.14 39.40 13.82
CA PHE A 553 -12.96 38.64 13.46
C PHE A 553 -13.34 37.56 12.48
N LEU A 554 -12.62 37.49 11.36
CA LEU A 554 -12.81 36.51 10.31
C LEU A 554 -11.49 35.79 10.00
N GLU A 555 -11.61 34.55 9.56
CA GLU A 555 -10.50 33.72 9.10
C GLU A 555 -10.83 33.19 7.71
N SER A 556 -9.87 33.31 6.79
CA SER A 556 -9.91 32.67 5.48
C SER A 556 -8.58 31.98 5.19
N ARG A 557 -8.57 31.10 4.17
CA ARG A 557 -7.36 30.44 3.68
C ARG A 557 -7.15 30.81 2.22
N PHE A 558 -5.91 31.08 1.85
CA PHE A 558 -5.52 31.36 0.47
C PHE A 558 -4.28 30.51 0.15
N GLY A 559 -4.40 29.56 -0.79
CA GLY A 559 -3.42 28.49 -0.96
C GLY A 559 -3.18 27.71 0.36
N GLU A 560 -1.92 27.57 0.76
CA GLU A 560 -1.54 26.91 2.03
C GLU A 560 -1.55 27.86 3.25
N GLY A 561 -1.68 29.17 3.02
CA GLY A 561 -1.59 30.20 4.05
C GLY A 561 -2.92 30.55 4.72
N ARG A 562 -2.82 31.37 5.76
CA ARG A 562 -3.96 31.83 6.57
C ARG A 562 -4.06 33.35 6.56
N VAL A 563 -5.27 33.86 6.44
CA VAL A 563 -5.55 35.29 6.56
C VAL A 563 -6.52 35.50 7.71
N PHE A 564 -6.08 36.27 8.70
CA PHE A 564 -6.91 36.78 9.77
C PHE A 564 -7.35 38.20 9.42
N ILE A 565 -8.64 38.49 9.50
CA ILE A 565 -9.20 39.81 9.23
C ILE A 565 -9.91 40.31 10.49
N SER A 566 -9.52 41.49 10.96
CA SER A 566 -10.20 42.22 12.01
C SER A 566 -10.87 43.47 11.46
N LEU A 567 -12.17 43.59 11.69
CA LEU A 567 -12.98 44.75 11.32
C LEU A 567 -12.86 45.93 12.30
N THR A 568 -11.94 45.86 13.27
CA THR A 568 -11.54 46.97 14.13
C THR A 568 -10.02 47.18 14.02
N SER A 569 -9.52 48.23 14.66
CA SER A 569 -8.08 48.53 14.68
C SER A 569 -7.29 47.53 15.52
N ALA A 570 -5.98 47.45 15.30
CA ALA A 570 -5.10 46.67 16.18
C ALA A 570 -4.73 47.45 17.44
N GLY A 571 -4.70 48.78 17.36
CA GLY A 571 -4.30 49.65 18.45
C GLY A 571 -4.89 51.06 18.34
N PRO A 572 -4.31 52.06 19.02
CA PRO A 572 -4.73 53.45 18.88
C PRO A 572 -4.42 53.99 17.49
N VAL A 573 -5.48 54.26 16.74
CA VAL A 573 -5.40 54.86 15.41
C VAL A 573 -4.93 56.32 15.45
N ASN A 574 -5.25 57.06 16.52
CA ASN A 574 -4.85 58.46 16.69
C ASN A 574 -4.41 58.83 18.12
N ASN A 575 -3.91 60.05 18.28
CA ASN A 575 -3.34 60.58 19.54
C ASN A 575 -4.38 61.11 20.55
N THR A 576 -5.68 60.98 20.29
CA THR A 576 -6.74 61.58 21.11
C THR A 576 -7.65 60.51 21.70
N ASP A 577 -7.89 60.57 23.01
CA ASP A 577 -8.77 59.64 23.72
C ASP A 577 -10.23 59.68 23.24
N GLU A 578 -10.63 60.76 22.56
CA GLU A 578 -12.01 61.01 22.11
C GLU A 578 -12.45 60.15 20.91
N ASN A 579 -11.54 59.48 20.20
CA ASN A 579 -11.86 58.68 19.01
C ASN A 579 -11.15 57.31 19.02
N ARG A 580 -11.13 56.66 20.20
CA ARG A 580 -10.61 55.30 20.35
C ARG A 580 -11.56 54.29 19.70
N TRP A 581 -11.00 53.29 19.05
CA TRP A 581 -11.75 52.19 18.46
C TRP A 581 -12.08 51.09 19.48
N HIS A 582 -11.22 50.87 20.47
CA HIS A 582 -11.44 49.94 21.59
C HIS A 582 -10.57 50.31 22.80
N ASN A 583 -10.88 49.76 23.98
CA ASN A 583 -10.09 49.97 25.21
C ASN A 583 -8.96 48.94 25.42
N TRP A 584 -8.91 47.88 24.60
CA TRP A 584 -8.13 46.67 24.87
C TRP A 584 -6.65 46.89 25.27
N PRO A 585 -5.84 47.69 24.54
CA PRO A 585 -4.44 47.91 24.91
C PRO A 585 -4.24 48.88 26.09
N PHE A 586 -5.30 49.54 26.58
CA PHE A 586 -5.21 50.60 27.61
C PHE A 586 -5.80 50.20 28.96
N ASP A 587 -6.77 49.31 28.98
CA ASP A 587 -7.54 49.00 30.18
C ASP A 587 -6.86 47.87 30.97
N MET A 588 -6.43 48.17 32.20
CA MET A 588 -5.84 47.18 33.09
C MET A 588 -6.80 46.05 33.46
N ASN A 589 -8.12 46.27 33.31
CA ASN A 589 -9.12 45.23 33.53
C ASN A 589 -9.28 44.31 32.31
N ALA A 590 -8.70 44.64 31.16
CA ALA A 590 -8.71 43.84 29.93
C ALA A 590 -7.30 43.33 29.55
N PRO A 591 -6.65 42.49 30.38
CA PRO A 591 -5.25 42.09 30.20
C PRO A 591 -5.00 41.17 28.99
N GLY A 592 -6.05 40.78 28.24
CA GLY A 592 -5.95 39.81 27.15
C GLY A 592 -5.23 40.29 25.88
N PHE A 593 -4.83 41.57 25.79
CA PHE A 593 -4.28 42.14 24.54
C PHE A 593 -3.00 41.43 24.08
N THR A 594 -2.05 41.25 25.00
CA THR A 594 -0.80 40.53 24.75
C THR A 594 -1.04 39.08 24.37
N VAL A 595 -1.94 38.40 25.10
CA VAL A 595 -2.30 37.00 24.85
C VAL A 595 -2.90 36.84 23.46
N PHE A 596 -3.84 37.71 23.09
CA PHE A 596 -4.47 37.72 21.77
C PHE A 596 -3.43 37.81 20.65
N HIS A 597 -2.52 38.79 20.72
CA HIS A 597 -1.52 38.98 19.66
C HIS A 597 -0.51 37.82 19.59
N LEU A 598 -0.10 37.25 20.73
CA LEU A 598 0.78 36.08 20.76
C LEU A 598 0.10 34.84 20.16
N GLU A 599 -1.14 34.54 20.53
CA GLU A 599 -1.88 33.39 19.96
C GLU A 599 -2.23 33.60 18.49
N LEU A 600 -2.55 34.83 18.08
CA LEU A 600 -2.74 35.19 16.68
C LEU A 600 -1.46 34.95 15.88
N ALA A 601 -0.32 35.48 16.34
CA ALA A 601 0.97 35.30 15.67
C ALA A 601 1.35 33.82 15.55
N LYS A 602 1.13 33.02 16.60
CA LYS A 602 1.33 31.56 16.57
C LYS A 602 0.45 30.87 15.53
N SER A 603 -0.83 31.25 15.46
CA SER A 603 -1.81 30.61 14.57
C SER A 603 -1.57 30.90 13.09
N ILE A 604 -1.08 32.11 12.77
CA ILE A 604 -0.80 32.53 11.40
C ILE A 604 0.68 32.38 11.00
N ALA A 605 1.57 32.01 11.93
CA ALA A 605 2.99 31.81 11.60
C ALA A 605 3.17 30.78 10.48
N ASN A 606 4.08 31.09 9.55
CA ASN A 606 4.38 30.29 8.37
C ASN A 606 4.75 28.84 8.76
N ARG A 607 3.97 27.88 8.26
CA ARG A 607 4.12 26.44 8.54
C ARG A 607 5.31 25.80 7.82
N MET A 608 5.87 26.44 6.79
CA MET A 608 7.00 25.89 6.00
C MET A 608 8.25 25.57 6.83
N ARG A 609 8.38 26.12 8.05
CA ARG A 609 9.49 25.84 8.96
C ARG A 609 9.28 24.60 9.85
N THR A 610 8.05 24.07 9.90
CA THR A 610 7.73 22.84 10.63
C THR A 610 7.50 21.71 9.63
N ARG A 611 8.45 20.77 9.53
CA ARG A 611 8.33 19.64 8.59
C ARG A 611 7.75 18.45 9.33
N GLU A 612 6.60 17.97 8.86
CA GLU A 612 6.04 16.74 9.39
C GLU A 612 6.98 15.57 9.10
N PRO A 613 7.21 14.69 10.09
CA PRO A 613 8.01 13.50 9.88
C PRO A 613 7.34 12.59 8.84
N LYS A 614 8.15 12.05 7.92
CA LYS A 614 7.70 11.13 6.89
C LYS A 614 7.86 9.68 7.34
N LEU A 615 7.21 8.77 6.63
CA LEU A 615 7.43 7.33 6.80
C LEU A 615 8.48 6.83 5.80
N VAL A 616 9.22 5.79 6.20
CA VAL A 616 10.14 5.08 5.29
C VAL A 616 9.42 4.60 4.03
N ASN A 617 10.15 4.54 2.92
CA ASN A 617 9.66 4.28 1.55
C ASN A 617 8.80 5.40 0.92
N GLU A 618 8.51 6.51 1.62
CA GLU A 618 7.92 7.69 0.98
C GLU A 618 8.97 8.49 0.19
N PRO A 619 8.65 8.98 -1.02
CA PRO A 619 9.60 9.77 -1.80
C PRO A 619 9.85 11.17 -1.21
N ILE A 620 11.06 11.68 -1.40
CA ILE A 620 11.42 13.07 -1.16
C ILE A 620 11.30 13.84 -2.47
N ASN A 621 10.39 14.80 -2.51
CA ASN A 621 10.19 15.71 -3.64
C ASN A 621 10.68 17.10 -3.26
N ILE A 622 11.67 17.59 -3.99
CA ILE A 622 12.22 18.94 -3.81
C ILE A 622 11.92 19.77 -5.03
N VAL A 623 11.16 20.83 -4.85
CA VAL A 623 10.85 21.81 -5.89
C VAL A 623 11.96 22.85 -5.93
N ILE A 624 12.58 23.00 -7.09
CA ILE A 624 13.66 23.95 -7.35
C ILE A 624 13.19 25.00 -8.34
N ASP A 625 13.35 26.27 -7.97
CA ASP A 625 13.22 27.37 -8.90
C ASP A 625 14.57 27.65 -9.58
N PRO A 626 14.70 27.40 -10.90
CA PRO A 626 15.95 27.60 -11.62
C PRO A 626 16.39 29.08 -11.71
N ALA A 627 15.52 30.03 -11.35
CA ALA A 627 15.88 31.45 -11.29
C ALA A 627 16.75 31.80 -10.07
N VAL A 628 16.72 30.99 -9.02
CA VAL A 628 17.41 31.26 -7.74
C VAL A 628 18.39 30.16 -7.31
N SER A 629 18.20 28.92 -7.77
CA SER A 629 19.02 27.77 -7.35
C SER A 629 19.45 26.88 -8.50
N TYR A 630 20.59 26.20 -8.33
CA TYR A 630 21.04 25.17 -9.26
C TYR A 630 20.08 23.96 -9.24
N PRO A 631 19.87 23.28 -10.38
CA PRO A 631 18.96 22.14 -10.45
C PRO A 631 19.53 20.86 -9.80
N GLU A 632 20.81 20.83 -9.42
CA GLU A 632 21.41 19.67 -8.77
C GLU A 632 21.07 19.66 -7.26
N VAL A 633 20.49 18.56 -6.80
CA VAL A 633 20.14 18.35 -5.39
C VAL A 633 20.88 17.12 -4.89
N ARG A 634 21.59 17.24 -3.78
CA ARG A 634 22.33 16.14 -3.16
C ARG A 634 21.57 15.60 -1.95
N PHE A 635 21.27 14.32 -1.96
CA PHE A 635 20.62 13.58 -0.90
C PHE A 635 21.65 12.74 -0.14
N ASN A 636 21.78 12.99 1.15
CA ASN A 636 22.66 12.25 2.05
C ASN A 636 21.77 11.40 2.98
N PRO A 637 21.76 10.07 2.83
CA PRO A 637 21.01 9.18 3.70
C PRO A 637 21.63 9.11 5.12
N PRO A 638 20.91 8.53 6.10
CA PRO A 638 21.42 8.32 7.45
C PRO A 638 22.74 7.55 7.46
N ALA A 639 23.72 8.02 8.22
CA ALA A 639 25.09 7.47 8.21
C ALA A 639 25.18 6.00 8.65
N GLU A 640 24.26 5.54 9.50
CA GLU A 640 24.29 4.20 10.10
C GLU A 640 23.88 3.08 9.14
N GLY A 641 23.23 3.38 8.01
CA GLY A 641 22.69 2.34 7.11
C GLY A 641 23.44 2.12 5.82
N GLY A 642 24.67 2.62 5.68
CA GLY A 642 25.59 2.25 4.59
C GLY A 642 25.21 2.72 3.18
N LEU A 643 24.09 3.44 3.01
CA LEU A 643 23.72 4.06 1.74
C LEU A 643 24.67 5.23 1.41
N SER A 644 25.02 5.36 0.13
CA SER A 644 25.90 6.42 -0.34
C SER A 644 25.13 7.69 -0.70
N PRO A 645 25.72 8.88 -0.51
CA PRO A 645 25.16 10.14 -1.02
C PRO A 645 24.85 10.06 -2.52
N THR A 646 23.67 10.53 -2.90
CA THR A 646 23.18 10.51 -4.29
C THR A 646 22.87 11.93 -4.74
N SER A 647 23.29 12.30 -5.95
CA SER A 647 22.96 13.61 -6.54
C SER A 647 21.98 13.42 -7.70
N ILE A 648 20.89 14.18 -7.69
CA ILE A 648 19.83 14.11 -8.69
C ILE A 648 19.66 15.50 -9.30
N THR A 649 19.60 15.56 -10.62
CA THR A 649 19.26 16.80 -11.33
C THR A 649 17.74 16.92 -11.43
N ALA A 650 17.19 18.02 -10.91
CA ALA A 650 15.77 18.34 -10.98
C ALA A 650 15.31 18.45 -12.43
N THR A 651 14.15 17.87 -12.74
CA THR A 651 13.57 17.87 -14.09
C THR A 651 12.16 18.42 -14.08
N VAL A 652 11.65 18.79 -15.24
CA VAL A 652 10.25 19.22 -15.38
C VAL A 652 9.34 18.06 -14.96
N PRO A 653 8.35 18.27 -14.08
CA PRO A 653 7.46 17.21 -13.62
C PRO A 653 6.82 16.48 -14.80
N LYS A 654 6.90 15.15 -14.81
CA LYS A 654 6.23 14.31 -15.81
C LYS A 654 4.72 14.37 -15.56
N SER A 655 4.03 15.26 -16.26
CA SER A 655 2.55 15.28 -16.28
C SER A 655 2.03 13.92 -16.78
N THR A 656 1.41 13.17 -15.88
CA THR A 656 0.46 12.11 -16.22
C THR A 656 -0.91 12.75 -16.39
N GLU A 657 -1.43 12.67 -17.62
CA GLU A 657 -2.74 13.18 -18.10
C GLU A 657 -2.79 14.59 -18.73
N LYS A 658 -3.77 14.73 -19.62
CA LYS A 658 -3.76 15.47 -20.90
C LYS A 658 -3.68 17.00 -20.78
N SER A 659 -2.98 17.55 -21.78
CA SER A 659 -2.91 18.95 -22.21
C SER A 659 -2.04 19.86 -21.32
N PRO A 660 -0.95 20.45 -21.87
CA PRO A 660 -0.34 21.60 -21.23
C PRO A 660 -1.34 22.76 -21.34
N LYS A 661 -1.96 23.16 -20.22
CA LYS A 661 -2.40 24.56 -20.12
C LYS A 661 -1.12 25.38 -20.22
N GLU A 662 -1.02 26.19 -21.26
CA GLU A 662 0.00 27.22 -21.37
C GLU A 662 -0.05 28.02 -20.05
N THR A 663 0.97 27.86 -19.22
CA THR A 663 1.20 28.76 -18.09
C THR A 663 1.27 30.19 -18.65
N PRO A 664 0.59 31.17 -18.03
CA PRO A 664 0.61 32.55 -18.51
C PRO A 664 2.05 33.02 -18.71
N ASP A 665 2.29 33.73 -19.82
CA ASP A 665 3.59 34.27 -20.24
C ASP A 665 4.39 34.84 -19.04
N GLY A 666 5.50 34.17 -18.67
CA GLY A 666 6.55 34.76 -17.84
C GLY A 666 6.98 33.99 -16.58
N GLU A 667 6.24 32.99 -16.10
CA GLU A 667 6.67 32.22 -14.91
C GLU A 667 7.69 31.14 -15.28
N ALA A 668 8.88 31.19 -14.65
CA ALA A 668 9.90 30.17 -14.80
C ALA A 668 9.35 28.81 -14.35
N GLN A 669 9.46 27.80 -15.20
CA GLN A 669 8.94 26.47 -14.93
C GLN A 669 9.71 25.84 -13.76
N LYS A 670 9.02 25.59 -12.64
CA LYS A 670 9.60 24.94 -11.46
C LYS A 670 10.05 23.51 -11.79
N LEU A 671 11.26 23.15 -11.37
CA LEU A 671 11.84 21.82 -11.56
C LEU A 671 11.61 20.98 -10.29
N VAL A 672 11.53 19.65 -10.42
CA VAL A 672 11.37 18.73 -9.30
C VAL A 672 12.48 17.70 -9.30
N ALA A 673 13.17 17.55 -8.16
CA ALA A 673 14.06 16.43 -7.87
C ALA A 673 13.33 15.44 -6.97
N GLU A 674 13.11 14.22 -7.49
CA GLU A 674 12.47 13.11 -6.77
C GLU A 674 13.53 12.09 -6.34
N TYR A 675 13.57 11.78 -5.05
CA TYR A 675 14.43 10.76 -4.46
C TYR A 675 13.57 9.68 -3.79
N VAL A 676 13.71 8.44 -4.25
CA VAL A 676 12.85 7.30 -3.84
C VAL A 676 13.53 6.31 -2.89
N ASP A 677 14.85 6.39 -2.71
CA ASP A 677 15.60 5.40 -1.91
C ASP A 677 15.63 5.79 -0.42
N THR A 678 14.43 5.83 0.18
CA THR A 678 14.15 6.25 1.57
C THR A 678 13.86 5.06 2.49
N LYS A 679 14.58 3.96 2.28
CA LYS A 679 14.34 2.67 2.96
C LYS A 679 14.75 2.66 4.43
N LEU A 680 15.68 3.52 4.82
CA LEU A 680 16.22 3.58 6.18
C LEU A 680 15.45 4.60 7.01
N PRO A 681 15.08 4.29 8.28
CA PRO A 681 14.66 5.30 9.24
C PRO A 681 15.85 6.16 9.65
N GLY A 682 15.57 7.37 10.13
CA GLY A 682 16.58 8.36 10.51
C GLY A 682 16.41 9.68 9.78
N VAL A 683 17.48 10.47 9.73
CA VAL A 683 17.43 11.81 9.15
C VAL A 683 18.18 11.85 7.81
N TYR A 684 17.47 12.23 6.77
CA TYR A 684 18.03 12.50 5.46
C TYR A 684 18.41 13.96 5.38
N ARG A 685 19.63 14.22 4.90
CA ARG A 685 20.16 15.57 4.71
C ARG A 685 20.15 15.92 3.23
N ILE A 686 19.39 16.95 2.89
CA ILE A 686 19.19 17.43 1.53
C ILE A 686 20.03 18.70 1.40
N VAL A 687 20.91 18.74 0.39
CA VAL A 687 21.78 19.89 0.13
C VAL A 687 21.42 20.45 -1.23
N THR A 688 21.04 21.72 -1.25
CA THR A 688 20.81 22.52 -2.46
C THR A 688 21.86 23.64 -2.52
N GLU A 689 22.19 24.10 -3.72
CA GLU A 689 23.11 25.22 -3.93
C GLU A 689 22.38 26.35 -4.65
N ASP A 690 22.50 27.56 -4.12
CA ASP A 690 21.98 28.76 -4.77
C ASP A 690 22.90 29.22 -5.94
N LEU A 691 22.47 30.22 -6.71
CA LEU A 691 23.29 30.80 -7.79
C LEU A 691 24.60 31.46 -7.31
N ALA A 692 24.73 31.79 -6.03
CA ALA A 692 25.96 32.29 -5.41
C ALA A 692 26.91 31.18 -4.95
N ARG A 693 26.52 29.90 -5.11
CA ARG A 693 27.20 28.69 -4.61
C ARG A 693 27.25 28.59 -3.09
N GLU A 694 26.27 29.18 -2.42
CA GLU A 694 26.02 28.93 -1.02
C GLU A 694 25.14 27.69 -0.89
N SER A 695 25.58 26.74 -0.07
CA SER A 695 24.87 25.48 0.13
C SER A 695 23.87 25.60 1.27
N THR A 696 22.59 25.40 0.98
CA THR A 696 21.53 25.29 1.98
C THR A 696 21.33 23.81 2.32
N THR A 697 21.32 23.50 3.62
CA THR A 697 21.08 22.15 4.10
C THR A 697 19.73 22.08 4.78
N THR A 698 18.92 21.12 4.38
CA THR A 698 17.56 20.87 4.84
C THR A 698 17.52 19.45 5.42
N LEU A 699 16.94 19.26 6.61
CA LEU A 699 16.77 17.94 7.21
C LEU A 699 15.34 17.42 7.05
N THR A 700 15.19 16.11 6.89
CA THR A 700 13.88 15.45 6.88
C THR A 700 13.98 14.14 7.66
N ALA A 701 13.13 13.99 8.67
CA ALA A 701 13.00 12.78 9.47
C ALA A 701 12.13 11.72 8.76
N PHE A 702 12.61 10.48 8.76
CA PHE A 702 11.92 9.29 8.31
C PHE A 702 11.78 8.30 9.46
N ASN A 703 10.55 7.87 9.74
CA ASN A 703 10.22 6.97 10.85
C ASN A 703 9.57 5.68 10.34
N VAL A 704 9.63 4.64 11.17
CA VAL A 704 8.95 3.36 10.92
C VAL A 704 7.42 3.53 11.00
N PRO A 705 6.62 2.87 10.16
CA PRO A 705 5.16 2.89 10.26
C PRO A 705 4.68 2.28 11.58
N VAL A 706 3.63 2.84 12.17
CA VAL A 706 3.11 2.38 13.48
C VAL A 706 2.55 0.94 13.41
N SER A 707 1.99 0.54 12.27
CA SER A 707 1.44 -0.81 12.10
C SER A 707 2.48 -1.93 12.16
N GLU A 708 3.76 -1.63 11.89
CA GLU A 708 4.86 -2.59 12.04
C GLU A 708 5.18 -2.92 13.51
N SER A 709 4.72 -2.06 14.44
CA SER A 709 4.84 -2.28 15.87
C SER A 709 3.78 -3.23 16.43
N GLU A 710 2.74 -3.53 15.65
CA GLU A 710 1.66 -4.42 16.06
C GLU A 710 2.11 -5.87 15.98
N VAL A 711 2.33 -6.48 17.13
CA VAL A 711 2.88 -7.85 17.22
C VAL A 711 1.83 -8.96 17.24
N GLU A 712 0.54 -8.63 17.18
CA GLU A 712 -0.53 -9.63 17.13
C GLU A 712 -0.42 -10.46 15.84
N ILE A 713 -0.45 -11.78 15.96
CA ILE A 713 -0.27 -12.72 14.85
C ILE A 713 -1.57 -13.49 14.59
N THR A 714 -1.86 -13.78 13.32
CA THR A 714 -2.93 -14.71 12.97
C THR A 714 -2.42 -16.14 13.11
N THR A 715 -3.02 -16.94 13.98
CA THR A 715 -2.51 -18.30 14.23
C THR A 715 -2.77 -19.25 13.06
N PRO A 716 -1.93 -20.28 12.84
CA PRO A 716 -2.19 -21.30 11.81
C PRO A 716 -3.56 -21.98 11.94
N GLU A 717 -4.06 -22.16 13.17
CA GLU A 717 -5.38 -22.71 13.42
C GLU A 717 -6.51 -21.79 12.96
N GLU A 718 -6.35 -20.47 13.13
CA GLU A 718 -7.29 -19.47 12.63
C GLU A 718 -7.28 -19.45 11.11
N PHE A 719 -6.12 -19.42 10.46
CA PHE A 719 -6.04 -19.52 8.99
C PHE A 719 -6.71 -20.78 8.46
N ARG A 720 -6.48 -21.95 9.07
CA ARG A 720 -7.13 -23.21 8.66
C ARG A 720 -8.65 -23.17 8.85
N ARG A 721 -9.13 -22.46 9.88
CA ARG A 721 -10.56 -22.28 10.15
C ARG A 721 -11.20 -21.31 9.17
N GLU A 722 -10.52 -20.20 8.88
CA GLU A 722 -11.00 -19.18 7.95
C GLU A 722 -10.98 -19.67 6.50
N LEU A 723 -9.95 -20.42 6.11
CA LEU A 723 -9.78 -20.99 4.78
C LEU A 723 -10.38 -22.41 4.67
N ALA A 724 -11.23 -22.80 5.62
CA ALA A 724 -11.87 -24.11 5.64
C ALA A 724 -12.77 -24.28 4.40
N GLY A 725 -12.39 -25.22 3.52
CA GLY A 725 -13.12 -25.50 2.27
C GLY A 725 -12.43 -24.99 1.00
N VAL A 726 -11.34 -24.23 1.13
CA VAL A 726 -10.52 -23.81 -0.01
C VAL A 726 -9.49 -24.88 -0.33
N GLU A 727 -9.83 -25.80 -1.25
CA GLU A 727 -8.85 -26.78 -1.76
C GLU A 727 -7.69 -26.06 -2.48
N GLY A 728 -6.44 -26.39 -2.14
CA GLY A 728 -5.24 -25.85 -2.78
C GLY A 728 -4.40 -24.91 -1.91
N ILE A 729 -4.85 -24.54 -0.71
CA ILE A 729 -4.06 -23.76 0.25
C ILE A 729 -3.59 -24.66 1.40
N ILE A 730 -2.29 -24.61 1.69
CA ILE A 730 -1.63 -25.33 2.78
C ILE A 730 -1.11 -24.29 3.77
N VAL A 731 -1.43 -24.48 5.06
CA VAL A 731 -0.96 -23.63 6.16
C VAL A 731 -0.03 -24.47 7.02
N GLN A 732 1.27 -24.15 7.00
CA GLN A 732 2.29 -24.83 7.78
C GLN A 732 2.23 -24.39 9.25
N ASP A 733 2.74 -25.23 10.14
CA ASP A 733 3.07 -24.81 11.50
C ASP A 733 4.50 -24.23 11.50
N PHE A 734 4.83 -23.44 12.52
CA PHE A 734 6.18 -22.87 12.65
C PHE A 734 7.25 -23.96 12.64
N GLY A 735 8.28 -23.77 11.82
CA GLY A 735 9.40 -24.70 11.67
C GLY A 735 9.08 -26.02 10.94
N SER A 736 7.85 -26.22 10.46
CA SER A 736 7.47 -27.40 9.67
C SER A 736 7.39 -27.08 8.18
N LEU A 737 7.80 -28.06 7.37
CA LEU A 737 7.71 -28.05 5.90
C LEU A 737 6.99 -29.33 5.44
N GLU A 738 5.91 -29.71 6.13
CA GLU A 738 5.21 -30.96 5.88
C GLU A 738 4.31 -30.88 4.63
N GLY A 739 4.26 -31.95 3.84
CA GLY A 739 3.38 -32.05 2.67
C GLY A 739 3.90 -31.42 1.37
N LEU A 740 5.10 -30.83 1.38
CA LEU A 740 5.74 -30.25 0.17
C LEU A 740 6.34 -31.31 -0.76
N ALA A 741 6.79 -32.43 -0.20
CA ALA A 741 7.19 -33.61 -0.97
C ALA A 741 5.94 -34.41 -1.36
N ARG A 742 5.19 -33.92 -2.34
CA ARG A 742 4.18 -34.76 -2.97
C ARG A 742 4.93 -35.77 -3.83
N ASP A 743 5.01 -37.02 -3.36
CA ASP A 743 5.26 -38.16 -4.23
C ASP A 743 4.17 -38.10 -5.30
N ASP A 744 4.56 -37.62 -6.48
CA ASP A 744 3.72 -37.36 -7.64
C ASP A 744 2.79 -38.57 -7.84
N PRO A 745 1.47 -38.47 -7.54
CA PRO A 745 0.60 -39.63 -7.59
C PRO A 745 0.58 -40.11 -9.04
N GLY A 746 1.27 -41.22 -9.30
CA GLY A 746 1.61 -41.65 -10.65
C GLY A 746 0.45 -41.47 -11.62
N ARG A 747 0.70 -40.81 -12.76
CA ARG A 747 -0.38 -40.45 -13.70
C ARG A 747 -1.17 -41.69 -14.14
N GLU A 748 -2.49 -41.60 -14.13
CA GLU A 748 -3.35 -42.65 -14.71
C GLU A 748 -3.03 -42.81 -16.21
N LEU A 749 -2.47 -43.96 -16.60
CA LEU A 749 -2.09 -44.25 -17.99
C LEU A 749 -3.28 -44.52 -18.93
N ARG A 750 -4.49 -44.05 -18.58
CA ARG A 750 -5.74 -44.45 -19.24
C ARG A 750 -5.72 -44.18 -20.75
N LEU A 751 -5.28 -42.99 -21.18
CA LEU A 751 -5.21 -42.61 -22.60
C LEU A 751 -4.15 -43.43 -23.36
N LEU A 752 -2.98 -43.63 -22.77
CA LEU A 752 -1.89 -44.40 -23.37
C LEU A 752 -2.23 -45.89 -23.47
N LEU A 753 -2.83 -46.47 -22.43
CA LEU A 753 -3.35 -47.84 -22.44
C LEU A 753 -4.46 -48.03 -23.48
N LEU A 754 -5.32 -47.03 -23.69
CA LEU A 754 -6.37 -47.07 -24.72
C LEU A 754 -5.75 -47.05 -26.12
N LEU A 755 -4.74 -46.21 -26.36
CA LEU A 755 -4.01 -46.19 -27.63
C LEU A 755 -3.27 -47.51 -27.90
N ILE A 756 -2.59 -48.06 -26.89
CA ILE A 756 -1.95 -49.39 -26.97
C ILE A 756 -3.00 -50.46 -27.27
N LEU A 757 -4.16 -50.41 -26.62
CA LEU A 757 -5.24 -51.38 -26.82
C LEU A 757 -5.76 -51.34 -28.27
N VAL A 758 -5.94 -50.14 -28.84
CA VAL A 758 -6.32 -49.97 -30.25
C VAL A 758 -5.27 -50.57 -31.19
N LEU A 759 -3.98 -50.31 -30.94
CA LEU A 759 -2.87 -50.88 -31.72
C LEU A 759 -2.82 -52.40 -31.60
N LEU A 760 -3.03 -52.95 -30.40
CA LEU A 760 -3.10 -54.39 -30.18
C LEU A 760 -4.29 -54.99 -30.93
N PHE A 761 -5.49 -54.43 -30.84
CA PHE A 761 -6.64 -54.92 -31.63
C PHE A 761 -6.38 -54.89 -33.14
N ALA A 762 -5.81 -53.80 -33.66
CA ALA A 762 -5.46 -53.70 -35.06
C ALA A 762 -4.41 -54.76 -35.47
N GLY A 763 -3.41 -54.98 -34.62
CA GLY A 763 -2.39 -56.03 -34.80
C GLY A 763 -2.97 -57.44 -34.77
N GLU A 764 -3.93 -57.72 -33.87
CA GLU A 764 -4.65 -59.00 -33.80
C GLU A 764 -5.41 -59.26 -35.10
N GLN A 765 -6.22 -58.29 -35.53
CA GLN A 765 -7.06 -58.42 -36.71
C GLN A 765 -6.23 -58.57 -37.97
N TRP A 766 -5.12 -57.82 -38.09
CA TRP A 766 -4.20 -57.96 -39.21
C TRP A 766 -3.55 -59.34 -39.26
N LEU A 767 -3.05 -59.83 -38.12
CA LEU A 767 -2.40 -61.13 -38.04
C LEU A 767 -3.41 -62.28 -38.25
N ALA A 768 -4.62 -62.15 -37.70
CA ALA A 768 -5.72 -63.09 -37.89
C ALA A 768 -6.20 -63.11 -39.34
N TYR A 769 -6.31 -61.96 -39.99
CA TYR A 769 -6.64 -61.87 -41.42
C TYR A 769 -5.58 -62.56 -42.29
N ARG A 770 -4.29 -62.34 -41.98
CA ARG A 770 -3.17 -62.98 -42.68
C ARG A 770 -3.14 -64.51 -42.52
N LEU A 771 -3.65 -65.03 -41.39
CA LEU A 771 -3.63 -66.46 -41.03
C LEU A 771 -4.94 -67.20 -41.35
N GLY A 772 -6.04 -66.47 -41.53
CA GLY A 772 -7.35 -67.01 -41.87
C GLY A 772 -7.49 -67.32 -43.36
N PHE A 773 -7.37 -68.60 -43.72
CA PHE A 773 -7.77 -69.11 -45.04
C PHE A 773 -9.26 -68.83 -45.29
N HIS A 774 -9.57 -67.76 -46.03
CA HIS A 774 -10.89 -67.61 -46.63
C HIS A 774 -10.99 -68.58 -47.81
N SER A 775 -11.81 -69.62 -47.68
CA SER A 775 -12.24 -70.46 -48.81
C SER A 775 -12.96 -69.59 -49.83
N ARG A 776 -12.28 -69.25 -50.93
CA ARG A 776 -12.93 -68.75 -52.14
C ARG A 776 -13.72 -69.90 -52.76
N ASP A 777 -15.00 -70.00 -52.45
CA ASP A 777 -15.91 -70.87 -53.21
C ASP A 777 -16.13 -70.26 -54.61
N THR A 778 -15.45 -70.84 -55.59
CA THR A 778 -15.69 -70.58 -57.02
C THR A 778 -16.95 -71.33 -57.45
N VAL A 779 -18.02 -70.59 -57.76
CA VAL A 779 -19.26 -71.08 -58.36
C VAL A 779 -19.00 -71.58 -59.79
N SER A 780 -19.16 -72.88 -60.04
CA SER A 780 -19.16 -73.46 -61.39
C SER A 780 -20.58 -73.59 -61.94
N SER A 781 -20.84 -72.93 -63.07
CA SER A 781 -22.05 -73.03 -63.87
C SER A 781 -22.19 -74.38 -64.58
N ARG A 782 -23.34 -75.05 -64.43
CA ARG A 782 -23.89 -76.00 -65.42
C ARG A 782 -25.40 -76.09 -65.23
N GLY A 783 -26.14 -75.67 -66.26
CA GLY A 783 -27.60 -75.66 -66.26
C GLY A 783 -28.23 -77.00 -66.61
N PHE A 784 -29.50 -77.17 -66.23
CA PHE A 784 -30.48 -77.90 -67.02
C PHE A 784 -31.91 -77.44 -66.70
N THR A 785 -32.73 -77.42 -67.74
CA THR A 785 -34.08 -76.91 -67.88
C THR A 785 -35.17 -77.86 -67.33
N SER A 786 -36.31 -77.35 -66.87
CA SER A 786 -37.66 -77.58 -67.47
C SER A 786 -38.86 -77.44 -66.51
N ARG A 787 -39.88 -76.71 -67.02
CA ARG A 787 -41.35 -76.88 -66.92
C ARG A 787 -42.09 -76.96 -65.55
N MET A 788 -42.90 -75.90 -65.32
CA MET A 788 -44.31 -75.77 -64.88
C MET A 788 -45.24 -77.03 -64.90
N PRO A 789 -46.52 -76.99 -64.39
CA PRO A 789 -47.21 -76.04 -63.50
C PRO A 789 -48.23 -76.66 -62.47
N SER A 790 -48.96 -75.78 -61.77
CA SER A 790 -50.39 -75.85 -61.36
C SER A 790 -50.70 -76.08 -59.87
N GLY A 791 -51.74 -75.37 -59.40
CA GLY A 791 -52.46 -75.72 -58.17
C GLY A 791 -52.93 -74.53 -57.35
N ARG A 792 -54.21 -74.18 -57.48
CA ARG A 792 -54.95 -73.06 -56.88
C ARG A 792 -55.40 -73.34 -55.43
N GLN A 793 -55.86 -72.26 -54.76
CA GLN A 793 -56.95 -72.17 -53.74
C GLN A 793 -56.60 -72.51 -52.27
N PHE A 794 -57.09 -71.85 -51.20
CA PHE A 794 -58.30 -71.01 -50.95
C PHE A 794 -58.13 -70.21 -49.59
N VAL A 795 -58.10 -68.86 -49.61
CA VAL A 795 -58.92 -67.78 -48.95
C VAL A 795 -59.78 -68.12 -47.67
N PRO A 796 -60.20 -67.18 -46.75
CA PRO A 796 -59.59 -65.98 -46.08
C PRO A 796 -60.04 -65.77 -44.59
N GLY A 797 -59.73 -64.60 -43.98
CA GLY A 797 -60.38 -64.10 -42.75
C GLY A 797 -59.95 -62.69 -42.29
N ASP A 798 -60.81 -61.70 -42.58
CA ASP A 798 -60.95 -60.30 -42.12
C ASP A 798 -60.97 -60.13 -40.56
N GLN A 799 -60.95 -58.99 -39.85
CA GLN A 799 -60.65 -57.56 -40.03
C GLN A 799 -60.77 -56.88 -38.61
N ARG A 800 -60.11 -55.71 -38.45
CA ARG A 800 -60.47 -54.50 -37.65
C ARG A 800 -60.44 -54.40 -36.10
N SER A 801 -59.82 -53.27 -35.72
CA SER A 801 -60.15 -52.23 -34.70
C SER A 801 -59.16 -52.20 -33.53
N SER A 802 -58.78 -51.09 -32.87
CA SER A 802 -59.04 -49.64 -32.93
C SER A 802 -58.00 -48.94 -32.02
N SER A 803 -57.73 -47.64 -32.22
CA SER A 803 -56.95 -46.73 -31.33
C SER A 803 -57.62 -46.56 -29.92
N PRO A 804 -57.17 -45.71 -28.95
CA PRO A 804 -55.94 -44.88 -28.79
C PRO A 804 -55.35 -44.80 -27.32
N ALA A 805 -54.34 -43.92 -27.15
CA ALA A 805 -54.09 -43.00 -26.02
C ALA A 805 -53.25 -43.41 -24.77
N ALA A 806 -52.01 -42.89 -24.75
CA ALA A 806 -51.45 -41.85 -23.86
C ALA A 806 -51.54 -41.91 -22.31
N LYS A 807 -50.37 -41.66 -21.68
CA LYS A 807 -50.04 -40.78 -20.53
C LYS A 807 -48.85 -41.38 -19.76
N GLY A 808 -47.89 -40.66 -19.17
CA GLY A 808 -47.63 -39.23 -18.93
C GLY A 808 -46.27 -39.15 -18.20
N VAL A 809 -45.49 -38.06 -18.41
CA VAL A 809 -45.27 -36.95 -17.44
C VAL A 809 -44.33 -37.37 -16.27
N ALA A 810 -43.29 -36.66 -15.85
CA ALA A 810 -42.82 -35.29 -16.06
C ALA A 810 -41.29 -35.25 -15.89
N SER A 811 -40.69 -34.27 -16.55
CA SER A 811 -39.47 -33.57 -16.12
C SER A 811 -39.85 -32.41 -15.20
#